data_AF-N6UJQ1-F1
#
_entry.id   AF-N6UJQ1-F1
#
_cell.length_a   1.000
_cell.length_b   1.000
_cell.length_c   1.000
_cell.angle_alpha   90.00
_cell.angle_beta   90.00
_cell.angle_gamma   90.00
#
_symmetry.space_group_name_H-M   'P 1'
#
loop_
_entity.id
_entity.type
_entity.pdbx_description
1 polymer ?
#
loop_
_entity_poly.entity_id
_entity_poly.type
_entity_poly.pdbx_seq_one_letter_code
_entity_poly.pdbx_strand_id
1 'polypeptide(L)'
;MVFINCEITHNLHEAFFVHSPNWDLHRSNLSQVVIMLNKTSISDNGKGIYQFSRDMRASNNLFHYVLQDNTIERNKRDGFNIALPYVWQYNENFTHFVYMDNNTFVNNRNFAVDIDGHFAEVNLTSNVFKENKCSNGLLTMKGMEKKLRIWNNRFLDNNCKHVVLFSCNSQSEIVGSIPAVFIYNELRNNKYVNMGRSFEVLQKSQDPRFVVGFKGIQKVNINRNLFASNALEYQLLAGIKTAKINEFLNVRENWWDTTSDSEIQAKIFDFDDWNDHAIAEFRPFLLEENFQSSHSFTYITNNTLDLTNLRGRIYEDLILSSRTEPYVIQSDLTILPNVTMTIQPGVTMEFAPNIGILVLGTLRAKGTERNEITMRPLRESGNLLMPEEPKRLKRQLELIGQESIRLCKNRDCTLEDEWSTPYEGFLEWFNQTTLQWIPMCDSRFTERNAQVVCRDLGFDPLHAFFDFDCKGTEKRYEDCPIRLNGQQFGHRHKCEWNSRFVFINCNNKAKPPKHNFWGGVRFADPEFEQHLYIHRVHDIHTHSTHREVESVLRFVKINGAGILHNEKSPAIQSIIRSPTIEYVEVESSASHGINLISPTETINLRGNTIQNSLGVGVNIVSLSGEGRESEESSFTPLRAMNIPYNLYSLLDICDTNKEIRIEERVLLYYKYDNHPVNCIKIFRSAYDIKPLSLRFLQFNLFSSSVAHGIPDFLSLYDGDIYNVSSQIIDTVTMTSTNQKKLFRSRLPSISVKLFANGASSDHGFIAEVVTLPISAIAFSRDVQHNVSFSVINNNTQGGILYMGAGEVNPIITIERNQFKGNCRQLYGNFTTCRSAVEMDIQNTQTLFFRSNLLEQNQGGLYIKADSRGLYVEGRQSSPYQEVTIYRNYFTRNNARYHNNIVLKQVLSNFTYNYVKQNIGQQNLEVSGFDKPESKSTIVAGTAGQHYVDNIFFNPDNDYEIITVNRSLLTRLE
;
A
#
# COMPACT_ATOMS: atom_id res chain seq x y z
N MET A 1 -0.33 12.48 -40.42
CA MET A 1 0.75 11.81 -41.18
C MET A 1 0.21 10.48 -41.66
N VAL A 2 0.37 10.17 -42.95
CA VAL A 2 -0.22 8.98 -43.57
C VAL A 2 0.86 8.28 -44.40
N PHE A 3 1.10 7.01 -44.14
CA PHE A 3 2.06 6.15 -44.84
C PHE A 3 1.29 4.97 -45.43
N ILE A 4 1.41 4.78 -46.75
CA ILE A 4 0.66 3.76 -47.49
C ILE A 4 1.65 3.02 -48.39
N ASN A 5 1.63 1.69 -48.35
CA ASN A 5 2.52 0.84 -49.15
C ASN A 5 4.01 1.18 -48.96
N CYS A 6 4.42 1.50 -47.72
CA CYS A 6 5.81 1.80 -47.41
C CYS A 6 6.58 0.53 -46.97
N GLU A 7 7.90 0.55 -47.14
CA GLU A 7 8.81 -0.46 -46.61
C GLU A 7 9.89 0.24 -45.78
N ILE A 8 9.98 -0.11 -44.48
CA ILE A 8 10.89 0.52 -43.52
C ILE A 8 11.72 -0.58 -42.89
N THR A 9 12.97 -0.72 -43.36
CA THR A 9 13.82 -1.84 -42.96
C THR A 9 15.25 -1.43 -42.64
N HIS A 10 15.93 -2.28 -41.86
CA HIS A 10 17.36 -2.16 -41.55
C HIS A 10 17.81 -0.87 -40.84
N ASN A 11 16.90 -0.19 -40.11
CA ASN A 11 17.28 0.96 -39.29
C ASN A 11 18.05 0.51 -38.03
N LEU A 12 19.10 1.25 -37.66
CA LEU A 12 19.90 0.95 -36.47
C LEU A 12 19.12 1.11 -35.16
N HIS A 13 18.18 2.06 -35.13
CA HIS A 13 17.34 2.41 -33.98
C HIS A 13 15.86 2.09 -34.26
N GLU A 14 14.94 2.99 -33.91
CA GLU A 14 13.50 2.86 -34.16
C GLU A 14 13.12 3.01 -35.65
N ALA A 15 12.12 2.25 -36.10
CA ALA A 15 11.46 2.46 -37.39
C ALA A 15 10.61 3.74 -37.38
N PHE A 16 9.88 3.97 -36.29
CA PHE A 16 9.17 5.22 -36.03
C PHE A 16 9.46 5.71 -34.61
N PHE A 17 10.00 6.92 -34.50
CA PHE A 17 10.20 7.60 -33.23
C PHE A 17 9.35 8.86 -33.16
N VAL A 18 8.35 8.86 -32.28
CA VAL A 18 7.50 10.03 -32.02
C VAL A 18 7.99 10.69 -30.75
N HIS A 19 8.52 11.91 -30.89
CA HIS A 19 9.02 12.70 -29.77
C HIS A 19 8.11 13.91 -29.54
N SER A 20 7.27 13.87 -28.50
CA SER A 20 6.34 14.97 -28.23
C SER A 20 7.05 16.21 -27.63
N PRO A 21 6.70 17.44 -28.06
CA PRO A 21 7.33 18.67 -27.57
C PRO A 21 6.95 19.02 -26.12
N ASN A 22 7.60 20.08 -25.61
CA ASN A 22 7.51 20.57 -24.24
C ASN A 22 6.15 21.21 -23.90
N TRP A 23 5.85 21.30 -22.60
CA TRP A 23 4.72 22.03 -22.02
C TRP A 23 4.62 23.47 -22.54
N ASP A 24 3.40 23.89 -22.91
CA ASP A 24 3.06 25.28 -23.19
C ASP A 24 2.50 25.93 -21.91
N LEU A 25 3.19 26.95 -21.41
CA LEU A 25 2.76 27.76 -20.26
C LEU A 25 1.47 28.54 -20.55
N HIS A 26 1.11 28.69 -21.83
CA HIS A 26 -0.09 29.38 -22.27
C HIS A 26 -1.23 28.39 -22.54
N ARG A 27 -2.48 28.84 -22.29
CA ARG A 27 -3.67 28.08 -22.69
C ARG A 27 -3.76 28.04 -24.22
N SER A 28 -3.20 26.99 -24.82
CA SER A 28 -3.26 26.74 -26.25
C SER A 28 -4.38 25.76 -26.60
N ASN A 29 -4.91 25.87 -27.83
CA ASN A 29 -5.93 24.97 -28.34
C ASN A 29 -5.42 23.52 -28.40
N LEU A 30 -6.35 22.58 -28.24
CA LEU A 30 -6.07 21.16 -28.37
C LEU A 30 -5.67 20.82 -29.81
N SER A 31 -4.54 20.13 -29.96
CA SER A 31 -3.98 19.73 -31.26
C SER A 31 -4.11 18.22 -31.46
N GLN A 32 -4.61 17.80 -32.61
CA GLN A 32 -4.76 16.38 -32.96
C GLN A 32 -3.63 15.93 -33.88
N VAL A 33 -2.93 14.88 -33.48
CA VAL A 33 -1.81 14.26 -34.19
C VAL A 33 -2.22 12.86 -34.61
N VAL A 34 -2.58 12.71 -35.89
CA VAL A 34 -2.98 11.42 -36.47
C VAL A 34 -1.80 10.78 -37.21
N ILE A 35 -1.46 9.55 -36.86
CA ILE A 35 -0.43 8.73 -37.52
C ILE A 35 -1.11 7.48 -38.07
N MET A 36 -1.14 7.38 -39.40
CA MET A 36 -1.78 6.27 -40.12
C MET A 36 -0.74 5.48 -40.91
N LEU A 37 -0.68 4.17 -40.68
CA LEU A 37 0.13 3.19 -41.40
C LEU A 37 -0.81 2.19 -42.06
N ASN A 38 -0.77 2.11 -43.39
CA ASN A 38 -1.62 1.21 -44.16
C ASN A 38 -0.76 0.39 -45.13
N LYS A 39 -0.93 -0.93 -45.16
CA LYS A 39 -0.20 -1.84 -46.07
C LYS A 39 1.32 -1.63 -46.03
N THR A 40 1.86 -1.31 -44.86
CA THR A 40 3.27 -0.99 -44.67
C THR A 40 4.02 -2.17 -44.05
N SER A 41 5.24 -2.41 -44.51
CA SER A 41 6.15 -3.42 -43.97
C SER A 41 7.22 -2.75 -43.10
N ILE A 42 7.36 -3.20 -41.85
CA ILE A 42 8.38 -2.74 -40.89
C ILE A 42 9.20 -3.95 -40.45
N SER A 43 10.38 -4.14 -41.02
CA SER A 43 11.21 -5.32 -40.74
C SER A 43 12.67 -5.04 -40.42
N ASP A 44 13.28 -5.91 -39.62
CA ASP A 44 14.73 -5.93 -39.40
C ASP A 44 15.31 -4.62 -38.80
N ASN A 45 14.50 -3.86 -38.06
CA ASN A 45 14.93 -2.63 -37.40
C ASN A 45 15.40 -2.88 -35.96
N GLY A 46 16.11 -1.90 -35.37
CA GLY A 46 16.48 -1.89 -33.96
C GLY A 46 15.25 -1.92 -33.04
N LYS A 47 14.23 -1.09 -33.34
CA LYS A 47 12.90 -1.11 -32.73
C LYS A 47 11.78 -0.85 -33.74
N GLY A 48 10.56 -1.26 -33.40
CA GLY A 48 9.35 -0.94 -34.17
C GLY A 48 8.91 0.52 -34.01
N ILE A 49 7.71 0.74 -33.48
CA ILE A 49 7.13 2.07 -33.24
C ILE A 49 7.30 2.44 -31.76
N TYR A 50 7.89 3.59 -31.49
CA TYR A 50 8.12 4.10 -30.13
C TYR A 50 7.69 5.56 -30.01
N GLN A 51 6.83 5.86 -29.03
CA GLN A 51 6.49 7.22 -28.65
C GLN A 51 7.10 7.57 -27.30
N PHE A 52 7.91 8.62 -27.30
CA PHE A 52 8.38 9.28 -26.10
C PHE A 52 7.65 10.60 -25.90
N SER A 53 6.92 10.71 -24.79
CA SER A 53 6.25 11.93 -24.39
C SER A 53 7.04 12.62 -23.30
N ARG A 54 7.50 13.86 -23.54
CA ARG A 54 8.24 14.62 -22.53
C ARG A 54 7.36 14.86 -21.30
N ASP A 55 6.29 15.63 -21.43
CA ASP A 55 5.35 15.84 -20.33
C ASP A 55 4.16 14.87 -20.46
N MET A 56 4.15 13.86 -19.60
CA MET A 56 3.04 12.90 -19.51
C MET A 56 1.84 13.44 -18.75
N ARG A 57 1.95 14.57 -18.05
CA ARG A 57 0.95 15.04 -17.07
C ARG A 57 0.22 16.31 -17.49
N ALA A 58 0.82 17.11 -18.37
CA ALA A 58 0.18 18.28 -18.94
C ALA A 58 0.48 18.39 -20.44
N SER A 59 -0.46 17.93 -21.28
CA SER A 59 -0.34 18.04 -22.73
C SER A 59 -1.62 18.56 -23.38
N ASN A 60 -1.45 19.28 -24.49
CA ASN A 60 -2.53 19.73 -25.38
C ASN A 60 -2.61 18.87 -26.65
N ASN A 61 -1.84 17.79 -26.74
CA ASN A 61 -1.74 16.96 -27.94
C ASN A 61 -2.51 15.65 -27.77
N LEU A 62 -3.53 15.45 -28.60
CA LEU A 62 -4.20 14.16 -28.77
C LEU A 62 -3.53 13.34 -29.86
N PHE A 63 -3.00 12.19 -29.50
CA PHE A 63 -2.45 11.22 -30.44
C PHE A 63 -3.47 10.18 -30.87
N HIS A 64 -3.59 10.00 -32.19
CA HIS A 64 -4.40 8.97 -32.84
C HIS A 64 -3.51 8.07 -33.70
N TYR A 65 -3.46 6.78 -33.40
CA TYR A 65 -2.71 5.78 -34.16
C TYR A 65 -3.66 4.87 -34.92
N VAL A 66 -3.43 4.70 -36.24
CA VAL A 66 -4.22 3.83 -37.10
C VAL A 66 -3.29 2.91 -37.88
N LEU A 67 -3.30 1.62 -37.57
CA LEU A 67 -2.51 0.59 -38.22
C LEU A 67 -3.46 -0.39 -38.92
N GLN A 68 -3.41 -0.45 -40.26
CA GLN A 68 -4.21 -1.36 -41.07
C GLN A 68 -3.36 -2.17 -42.04
N ASP A 69 -3.59 -3.48 -42.11
CA ASP A 69 -2.94 -4.38 -43.07
C ASP A 69 -1.38 -4.33 -43.05
N ASN A 70 -0.78 -4.02 -41.90
CA ASN A 70 0.68 -3.89 -41.79
C ASN A 70 1.35 -5.20 -41.37
N THR A 71 2.62 -5.35 -41.73
CA THR A 71 3.48 -6.46 -41.26
C THR A 71 4.65 -5.89 -40.47
N ILE A 72 4.82 -6.34 -39.23
CA ILE A 72 5.90 -5.92 -38.32
C ILE A 72 6.67 -7.17 -37.91
N GLU A 73 7.87 -7.35 -38.47
CA GLU A 73 8.60 -8.62 -38.33
C GLU A 73 10.11 -8.48 -38.08
N ARG A 74 10.70 -9.46 -37.40
CA ARG A 74 12.16 -9.56 -37.17
C ARG A 74 12.83 -8.33 -36.54
N ASN A 75 12.08 -7.47 -35.85
CA ASN A 75 12.67 -6.34 -35.14
C ASN A 75 13.40 -6.80 -33.86
N LYS A 76 14.46 -6.09 -33.47
CA LYS A 76 15.37 -6.52 -32.38
C LYS A 76 14.83 -6.26 -30.98
N ARG A 77 13.98 -5.24 -30.80
CA ARG A 77 13.34 -4.83 -29.54
C ARG A 77 12.01 -4.13 -29.81
N ASP A 78 11.00 -4.34 -28.98
CA ASP A 78 9.68 -3.68 -29.04
C ASP A 78 8.93 -3.83 -30.37
N GLY A 79 7.60 -3.75 -30.30
CA GLY A 79 6.73 -3.72 -31.48
C GLY A 79 6.07 -2.37 -31.67
N PHE A 80 5.27 -2.02 -30.69
CA PHE A 80 4.51 -0.79 -30.64
C PHE A 80 4.42 -0.35 -29.19
N ASN A 81 5.20 0.65 -28.80
CA ASN A 81 5.26 1.12 -27.42
C ASN A 81 4.96 2.61 -27.37
N ILE A 82 3.81 2.96 -26.77
CA ILE A 82 3.34 4.34 -26.68
C ILE A 82 2.95 4.73 -25.26
N ALA A 83 3.29 5.96 -24.89
CA ALA A 83 2.88 6.59 -23.64
C ALA A 83 2.05 7.85 -23.97
N LEU A 84 0.73 7.74 -23.80
CA LEU A 84 -0.23 8.79 -24.13
C LEU A 84 -0.28 9.84 -23.02
N PRO A 85 0.02 11.11 -23.29
CA PRO A 85 0.07 12.14 -22.26
C PRO A 85 -1.32 12.51 -21.73
N TYR A 86 -1.40 12.96 -20.49
CA TYR A 86 -2.64 13.41 -19.87
C TYR A 86 -3.04 14.77 -20.44
N VAL A 87 -4.26 14.83 -20.98
CA VAL A 87 -4.81 16.02 -21.64
C VAL A 87 -5.85 16.64 -20.72
N TRP A 88 -5.55 17.84 -20.22
CA TRP A 88 -6.38 18.57 -19.25
C TRP A 88 -7.73 19.07 -19.78
N GLN A 89 -7.92 19.22 -21.10
CA GLN A 89 -9.18 19.65 -21.74
C GLN A 89 -9.91 18.52 -22.48
N TYR A 90 -9.64 17.25 -22.13
CA TYR A 90 -10.29 16.13 -22.77
C TYR A 90 -11.77 16.00 -22.37
N ASN A 91 -12.58 15.48 -23.29
CA ASN A 91 -13.99 15.15 -23.06
C ASN A 91 -14.36 13.94 -23.94
N GLU A 92 -15.63 13.51 -23.94
CA GLU A 92 -16.09 12.36 -24.74
C GLU A 92 -15.74 12.45 -26.24
N ASN A 93 -15.69 13.65 -26.81
CA ASN A 93 -15.39 13.87 -28.24
C ASN A 93 -13.89 14.02 -28.53
N PHE A 94 -13.07 14.32 -27.51
CA PHE A 94 -11.67 14.67 -27.66
C PHE A 94 -10.82 13.75 -26.78
N THR A 95 -10.61 12.52 -27.25
CA THR A 95 -9.84 11.47 -26.57
C THR A 95 -8.73 10.91 -27.46
N HIS A 96 -7.79 10.17 -26.85
CA HIS A 96 -6.80 9.41 -27.62
C HIS A 96 -7.44 8.21 -28.31
N PHE A 97 -6.85 7.78 -29.40
CA PHE A 97 -7.39 6.71 -30.24
C PHE A 97 -6.27 5.80 -30.72
N VAL A 98 -6.43 4.49 -30.60
CA VAL A 98 -5.52 3.48 -31.14
C VAL A 98 -6.34 2.42 -31.85
N TYR A 99 -6.13 2.27 -33.15
CA TYR A 99 -6.83 1.32 -33.99
C TYR A 99 -5.83 0.43 -34.71
N MET A 100 -5.96 -0.88 -34.51
CA MET A 100 -5.17 -1.89 -35.22
C MET A 100 -6.09 -2.94 -35.81
N ASP A 101 -6.12 -3.02 -37.13
CA ASP A 101 -6.95 -3.98 -37.86
C ASP A 101 -6.12 -4.77 -38.87
N ASN A 102 -6.26 -6.10 -38.82
CA ASN A 102 -5.60 -7.03 -39.74
C ASN A 102 -4.07 -6.86 -39.84
N ASN A 103 -3.39 -6.55 -38.75
CA ASN A 103 -1.93 -6.47 -38.72
C ASN A 103 -1.29 -7.79 -38.29
N THR A 104 -0.07 -8.04 -38.78
CA THR A 104 0.70 -9.25 -38.52
C THR A 104 2.02 -8.93 -37.82
N PHE A 105 2.21 -9.46 -36.61
CA PHE A 105 3.41 -9.29 -35.79
C PHE A 105 4.14 -10.62 -35.63
N VAL A 106 5.30 -10.78 -36.26
CA VAL A 106 5.95 -12.10 -36.40
C VAL A 106 7.45 -12.07 -36.11
N ASN A 107 7.94 -13.07 -35.37
CA ASN A 107 9.38 -13.30 -35.17
C ASN A 107 10.17 -12.11 -34.60
N ASN A 108 9.53 -11.25 -33.82
CA ASN A 108 10.20 -10.14 -33.15
C ASN A 108 10.88 -10.60 -31.84
N ARG A 109 12.01 -9.98 -31.49
CA ARG A 109 12.77 -10.26 -30.25
C ARG A 109 12.59 -9.13 -29.25
N ASN A 110 12.61 -9.46 -27.96
CA ASN A 110 12.29 -8.53 -26.87
C ASN A 110 11.03 -7.69 -27.19
N PHE A 111 10.03 -8.36 -27.77
CA PHE A 111 8.84 -7.72 -28.32
C PHE A 111 7.86 -7.34 -27.21
N ALA A 112 7.17 -6.22 -27.42
CA ALA A 112 6.08 -5.74 -26.57
C ALA A 112 5.17 -4.79 -27.38
N VAL A 113 3.86 -4.91 -27.17
CA VAL A 113 2.85 -3.92 -27.55
C VAL A 113 2.31 -3.30 -26.27
N ASP A 114 2.76 -2.08 -25.97
CA ASP A 114 2.43 -1.38 -24.73
C ASP A 114 1.67 -0.08 -25.05
N ILE A 115 0.46 0.04 -24.51
CA ILE A 115 -0.38 1.24 -24.59
C ILE A 115 -0.57 1.78 -23.17
N ASP A 116 0.23 2.78 -22.81
CA ASP A 116 0.23 3.41 -21.48
C ASP A 116 -0.30 4.85 -21.52
N GLY A 117 -0.56 5.41 -20.34
CA GLY A 117 -0.89 6.80 -20.14
C GLY A 117 -2.39 7.06 -19.99
N HIS A 118 -2.85 8.17 -20.55
CA HIS A 118 -4.19 8.70 -20.35
C HIS A 118 -5.31 7.85 -20.98
N PHE A 119 -6.58 8.27 -20.82
CA PHE A 119 -7.74 7.60 -21.42
C PHE A 119 -7.60 7.54 -22.95
N ALA A 120 -7.88 6.36 -23.51
CA ALA A 120 -7.91 6.15 -24.95
C ALA A 120 -8.99 5.14 -25.34
N GLU A 121 -9.55 5.32 -26.52
CA GLU A 121 -10.30 4.26 -27.20
C GLU A 121 -9.31 3.37 -27.96
N VAL A 122 -9.33 2.08 -27.68
CA VAL A 122 -8.42 1.09 -28.27
C VAL A 122 -9.23 -0.02 -28.93
N ASN A 123 -9.01 -0.20 -30.23
CA ASN A 123 -9.63 -1.25 -31.02
C ASN A 123 -8.56 -2.12 -31.67
N LEU A 124 -8.54 -3.41 -31.31
CA LEU A 124 -7.64 -4.41 -31.86
C LEU A 124 -8.49 -5.53 -32.49
N THR A 125 -8.58 -5.54 -33.80
CA THR A 125 -9.40 -6.50 -34.55
C THR A 125 -8.59 -7.32 -35.53
N SER A 126 -8.84 -8.63 -35.57
CA SER A 126 -8.29 -9.53 -36.59
C SER A 126 -6.74 -9.51 -36.71
N ASN A 127 -6.01 -9.13 -35.66
CA ASN A 127 -4.55 -9.11 -35.68
C ASN A 127 -3.97 -10.50 -35.36
N VAL A 128 -2.76 -10.75 -35.87
CA VAL A 128 -2.04 -12.01 -35.65
C VAL A 128 -0.71 -11.72 -34.97
N PHE A 129 -0.50 -12.34 -33.81
CA PHE A 129 0.75 -12.30 -33.05
C PHE A 129 1.34 -13.71 -33.02
N LYS A 130 2.42 -13.95 -33.76
CA LYS A 130 2.99 -15.28 -33.94
C LYS A 130 4.50 -15.33 -33.70
N GLU A 131 4.96 -16.36 -32.98
CA GLU A 131 6.40 -16.66 -32.80
C GLU A 131 7.24 -15.49 -32.23
N ASN A 132 6.62 -14.58 -31.47
CA ASN A 132 7.36 -13.47 -30.84
C ASN A 132 8.02 -13.91 -29.54
N LYS A 133 9.23 -13.40 -29.27
CA LYS A 133 9.93 -13.57 -28.00
C LYS A 133 9.86 -12.28 -27.20
N CYS A 134 9.09 -12.28 -26.11
CA CYS A 134 8.87 -11.08 -25.31
C CYS A 134 9.99 -10.82 -24.30
N SER A 135 10.17 -9.55 -23.94
CA SER A 135 11.00 -9.15 -22.79
C SER A 135 10.28 -9.46 -21.47
N ASN A 136 8.98 -9.13 -21.41
CA ASN A 136 8.09 -9.41 -20.29
C ASN A 136 6.73 -9.95 -20.82
N GLY A 137 5.88 -9.05 -21.31
CA GLY A 137 4.57 -9.35 -21.88
C GLY A 137 4.48 -9.11 -23.39
N LEU A 138 3.45 -9.67 -24.04
CA LEU A 138 3.19 -9.44 -25.46
C LEU A 138 2.30 -8.21 -25.70
N LEU A 139 1.14 -8.13 -25.06
CA LEU A 139 0.20 -7.01 -25.15
C LEU A 139 -0.12 -6.48 -23.76
N THR A 140 0.19 -5.22 -23.48
CA THR A 140 -0.07 -4.58 -22.19
C THR A 140 -0.85 -3.28 -22.31
N MET A 141 -1.93 -3.16 -21.56
CA MET A 141 -2.68 -1.90 -21.37
C MET A 141 -2.34 -1.33 -20.00
N LYS A 142 -1.91 -0.07 -19.91
CA LYS A 142 -1.45 0.57 -18.66
C LYS A 142 -2.04 1.98 -18.48
N GLY A 143 -1.88 2.52 -17.27
CA GLY A 143 -2.24 3.90 -16.94
C GLY A 143 -3.71 4.05 -16.56
N MET A 144 -4.42 4.97 -17.20
CA MET A 144 -5.86 5.17 -17.01
C MET A 144 -6.68 4.08 -17.72
N GLU A 145 -7.88 3.80 -17.23
CA GLU A 145 -8.85 2.94 -17.90
C GLU A 145 -8.98 3.28 -19.39
N LYS A 146 -9.15 2.24 -20.22
CA LYS A 146 -9.25 2.37 -21.68
C LYS A 146 -10.62 1.88 -22.14
N LYS A 147 -11.20 2.50 -23.17
CA LYS A 147 -12.37 1.91 -23.85
C LYS A 147 -11.87 0.85 -24.81
N LEU A 148 -12.09 -0.43 -24.49
CA LEU A 148 -11.39 -1.55 -25.12
C LEU A 148 -12.32 -2.42 -25.98
N ARG A 149 -11.87 -2.71 -27.20
CA ARG A 149 -12.42 -3.77 -28.04
C ARG A 149 -11.30 -4.62 -28.59
N ILE A 150 -11.14 -5.83 -28.06
CA ILE A 150 -10.15 -6.82 -28.53
C ILE A 150 -10.93 -8.02 -29.07
N TRP A 151 -11.00 -8.13 -30.39
CA TRP A 151 -11.92 -9.05 -31.06
C TRP A 151 -11.26 -9.81 -32.22
N ASN A 152 -11.48 -11.13 -32.25
CA ASN A 152 -11.01 -12.00 -33.34
C ASN A 152 -9.49 -11.99 -33.57
N ASN A 153 -8.67 -11.80 -32.52
CA ASN A 153 -7.20 -11.83 -32.65
C ASN A 153 -6.66 -13.23 -32.38
N ARG A 154 -5.49 -13.54 -32.97
CA ARG A 154 -4.79 -14.83 -32.81
C ARG A 154 -3.43 -14.63 -32.17
N PHE A 155 -3.20 -15.28 -31.03
CA PHE A 155 -1.96 -15.28 -30.28
C PHE A 155 -1.36 -16.68 -30.27
N LEU A 156 -0.39 -16.92 -31.16
CA LEU A 156 0.09 -18.26 -31.52
C LEU A 156 1.59 -18.40 -31.24
N ASP A 157 1.98 -19.46 -30.54
CA ASP A 157 3.39 -19.89 -30.40
C ASP A 157 4.34 -18.81 -29.84
N ASN A 158 3.83 -17.86 -29.03
CA ASN A 158 4.66 -16.80 -28.46
C ASN A 158 5.40 -17.28 -27.20
N ASN A 159 6.61 -16.73 -26.97
CA ASN A 159 7.44 -17.02 -25.80
C ASN A 159 7.51 -15.79 -24.88
N CYS A 160 6.59 -15.69 -23.91
CA CYS A 160 6.35 -14.49 -23.10
C CYS A 160 5.97 -14.88 -21.67
N LYS A 161 6.31 -14.05 -20.66
CA LYS A 161 5.89 -14.31 -19.26
C LYS A 161 4.38 -14.16 -19.09
N HIS A 162 3.79 -13.27 -19.88
CA HIS A 162 2.35 -13.15 -20.06
C HIS A 162 2.00 -12.77 -21.50
N VAL A 163 0.82 -13.19 -21.99
CA VAL A 163 0.38 -12.86 -23.36
C VAL A 163 -0.37 -11.53 -23.36
N VAL A 164 -1.41 -11.39 -22.53
CA VAL A 164 -2.19 -10.15 -22.42
C VAL A 164 -2.26 -9.72 -20.95
N LEU A 165 -1.96 -8.45 -20.68
CA LEU A 165 -2.06 -7.87 -19.33
C LEU A 165 -2.81 -6.54 -19.36
N PHE A 166 -3.89 -6.45 -18.57
CA PHE A 166 -4.58 -5.20 -18.27
C PHE A 166 -4.08 -4.68 -16.91
N SER A 167 -3.37 -3.56 -16.91
CA SER A 167 -2.68 -2.95 -15.76
C SER A 167 -3.07 -1.48 -15.57
N CYS A 168 -4.37 -1.16 -15.59
CA CYS A 168 -4.87 0.20 -15.43
C CYS A 168 -5.08 0.51 -13.94
N ASN A 169 -4.51 1.63 -13.46
CA ASN A 169 -4.50 2.04 -12.06
C ASN A 169 -5.18 3.41 -11.80
N SER A 170 -5.65 4.09 -12.86
CA SER A 170 -6.40 5.35 -12.77
C SER A 170 -7.76 5.22 -13.45
N GLN A 171 -8.75 5.95 -12.95
CA GLN A 171 -10.12 5.94 -13.46
C GLN A 171 -10.36 7.06 -14.46
N SER A 172 -11.27 6.83 -15.40
CA SER A 172 -11.73 7.87 -16.31
C SER A 172 -12.60 8.91 -15.60
N GLU A 173 -12.31 10.18 -15.88
CA GLU A 173 -13.05 11.34 -15.36
C GLU A 173 -14.24 11.72 -16.26
N ILE A 174 -14.36 11.12 -17.44
CA ILE A 174 -15.40 11.47 -18.43
C ILE A 174 -16.58 10.50 -18.45
N VAL A 175 -16.35 9.20 -18.18
CA VAL A 175 -17.40 8.17 -18.28
C VAL A 175 -17.35 7.23 -17.08
N GLY A 176 -18.52 7.00 -16.47
CA GLY A 176 -18.73 6.07 -15.37
C GLY A 176 -18.34 4.64 -15.71
N SER A 177 -19.18 3.95 -16.49
CA SER A 177 -18.90 2.59 -16.94
C SER A 177 -18.22 2.59 -18.31
N ILE A 178 -16.97 2.15 -18.38
CA ILE A 178 -16.21 2.10 -19.62
C ILE A 178 -16.35 0.72 -20.25
N PRO A 179 -16.86 0.61 -21.49
CA PRO A 179 -16.99 -0.68 -22.14
C PRO A 179 -15.61 -1.22 -22.48
N ALA A 180 -15.32 -2.44 -22.02
CA ALA A 180 -14.09 -3.14 -22.27
C ALA A 180 -14.37 -4.63 -22.51
N VAL A 181 -14.06 -5.12 -23.71
CA VAL A 181 -14.37 -6.49 -24.14
C VAL A 181 -13.16 -7.18 -24.77
N PHE A 182 -12.99 -8.47 -24.42
CA PHE A 182 -12.01 -9.38 -24.98
C PHE A 182 -12.76 -10.66 -25.41
N ILE A 183 -13.13 -10.76 -26.69
CA ILE A 183 -14.10 -11.77 -27.17
C ILE A 183 -13.65 -12.36 -28.50
N TYR A 184 -13.91 -13.67 -28.72
CA TYR A 184 -13.58 -14.39 -29.95
C TYR A 184 -12.08 -14.43 -30.26
N ASN A 185 -11.21 -14.34 -29.25
CA ASN A 185 -9.76 -14.46 -29.45
C ASN A 185 -9.31 -15.92 -29.28
N GLU A 186 -8.26 -16.27 -30.01
CA GLU A 186 -7.62 -17.59 -29.99
C GLU A 186 -6.22 -17.46 -29.40
N LEU A 187 -5.96 -18.17 -28.29
CA LEU A 187 -4.69 -18.14 -27.56
C LEU A 187 -4.14 -19.57 -27.47
N ARG A 188 -3.17 -19.89 -28.33
CA ARG A 188 -2.66 -21.25 -28.49
C ARG A 188 -1.14 -21.36 -28.40
N ASN A 189 -0.68 -22.44 -27.79
CA ASN A 189 0.73 -22.83 -27.73
C ASN A 189 1.68 -21.75 -27.18
N ASN A 190 1.16 -20.80 -26.41
CA ASN A 190 2.00 -19.78 -25.79
C ASN A 190 2.73 -20.38 -24.59
N LYS A 191 4.00 -20.02 -24.42
CA LYS A 191 4.89 -20.61 -23.40
C LYS A 191 5.84 -19.57 -22.83
N TYR A 192 6.56 -19.96 -21.80
CA TYR A 192 7.74 -19.22 -21.35
C TYR A 192 8.93 -20.14 -21.14
N VAL A 193 9.97 -19.98 -21.95
CA VAL A 193 11.23 -20.73 -21.80
C VAL A 193 12.39 -19.74 -21.65
N ASN A 194 12.99 -19.71 -20.47
CA ASN A 194 14.16 -18.89 -20.18
C ASN A 194 15.43 -19.57 -20.74
N MET A 195 16.13 -18.93 -21.68
CA MET A 195 17.38 -19.44 -22.28
C MET A 195 18.65 -18.81 -21.68
N GLY A 196 18.57 -18.24 -20.47
CA GLY A 196 19.73 -17.72 -19.74
C GLY A 196 20.13 -18.66 -18.60
N ARG A 197 21.44 -18.99 -18.50
CA ARG A 197 22.02 -19.54 -17.26
C ARG A 197 22.00 -18.45 -16.19
N SER A 198 20.85 -18.23 -15.57
CA SER A 198 20.73 -17.34 -14.42
C SER A 198 20.61 -18.21 -13.19
N PHE A 199 21.47 -17.94 -12.21
CA PHE A 199 21.44 -18.43 -10.83
C PHE A 199 20.09 -18.06 -10.17
N GLU A 200 18.99 -18.69 -10.58
CA GLU A 200 17.66 -18.56 -9.95
C GLU A 200 17.60 -19.52 -8.74
N VAL A 201 18.30 -19.17 -7.66
CA VAL A 201 18.14 -19.82 -6.35
C VAL A 201 17.87 -18.79 -5.24
N LEU A 202 17.67 -17.51 -5.58
CA LEU A 202 17.37 -16.48 -4.59
C LEU A 202 16.01 -15.85 -4.88
N GLN A 203 15.06 -16.15 -3.97
CA GLN A 203 13.69 -15.64 -3.84
C GLN A 203 12.68 -16.14 -4.89
N LYS A 204 11.84 -17.09 -4.44
CA LYS A 204 10.60 -17.53 -5.07
C LYS A 204 9.49 -16.46 -4.90
N SER A 205 9.80 -15.19 -5.22
CA SER A 205 8.80 -14.15 -5.50
C SER A 205 8.76 -14.02 -7.03
N GLN A 206 8.14 -15.00 -7.69
CA GLN A 206 7.86 -14.88 -9.10
C GLN A 206 6.43 -14.39 -9.22
N ASP A 207 6.26 -13.20 -9.82
CA ASP A 207 4.97 -12.81 -10.41
C ASP A 207 4.40 -14.01 -11.17
N PRO A 208 3.12 -14.36 -10.97
CA PRO A 208 2.51 -15.50 -11.63
C PRO A 208 2.61 -15.33 -13.16
N ARG A 209 2.87 -16.43 -13.86
CA ARG A 209 2.97 -16.45 -15.33
C ARG A 209 1.64 -16.87 -15.92
N PHE A 210 1.01 -16.02 -16.71
CA PHE A 210 -0.38 -16.23 -17.14
C PHE A 210 -0.61 -15.91 -18.61
N VAL A 211 -1.61 -16.52 -19.24
CA VAL A 211 -2.00 -16.15 -20.61
C VAL A 211 -2.65 -14.77 -20.63
N VAL A 212 -3.77 -14.59 -19.91
CA VAL A 212 -4.45 -13.31 -19.76
C VAL A 212 -4.47 -12.93 -18.28
N GLY A 213 -4.18 -11.67 -17.96
CA GLY A 213 -4.20 -11.24 -16.56
C GLY A 213 -4.63 -9.81 -16.35
N PHE A 214 -5.09 -9.56 -15.14
CA PHE A 214 -5.49 -8.26 -14.63
C PHE A 214 -4.57 -7.87 -13.49
N LYS A 215 -4.18 -6.60 -13.48
CA LYS A 215 -3.55 -5.91 -12.37
C LYS A 215 -4.22 -4.52 -12.29
N GLY A 216 -4.59 -4.05 -11.11
CA GLY A 216 -5.23 -2.73 -10.97
C GLY A 216 -6.76 -2.80 -10.95
N ILE A 217 -7.43 -1.86 -11.63
CA ILE A 217 -8.83 -1.51 -11.33
C ILE A 217 -9.82 -1.68 -12.49
N GLN A 218 -9.33 -1.85 -13.72
CA GLN A 218 -10.21 -1.94 -14.89
C GLN A 218 -10.78 -3.35 -15.07
N LYS A 219 -12.11 -3.47 -15.08
CA LYS A 219 -12.82 -4.69 -15.48
C LYS A 219 -12.87 -4.83 -16.99
N VAL A 220 -12.55 -6.02 -17.51
CA VAL A 220 -12.71 -6.37 -18.94
C VAL A 220 -13.51 -7.65 -19.02
N ASN A 221 -14.55 -7.66 -19.84
CA ASN A 221 -15.38 -8.85 -20.04
C ASN A 221 -14.69 -9.83 -20.99
N ILE A 222 -14.36 -11.04 -20.50
CA ILE A 222 -13.65 -12.07 -21.26
C ILE A 222 -14.63 -13.18 -21.60
N ASN A 223 -15.23 -13.16 -22.78
CA ASN A 223 -16.21 -14.18 -23.17
C ASN A 223 -15.88 -14.81 -24.52
N ARG A 224 -16.23 -16.08 -24.72
CA ARG A 224 -16.08 -16.77 -26.02
C ARG A 224 -14.67 -16.72 -26.59
N ASN A 225 -13.66 -16.98 -25.76
CA ASN A 225 -12.27 -17.15 -26.20
C ASN A 225 -11.85 -18.61 -26.10
N LEU A 226 -10.85 -18.99 -26.90
CA LEU A 226 -10.26 -20.33 -26.90
C LEU A 226 -8.87 -20.29 -26.28
N PHE A 227 -8.74 -20.83 -25.06
CA PHE A 227 -7.46 -21.08 -24.42
C PHE A 227 -7.10 -22.56 -24.65
N ALA A 228 -6.07 -22.85 -25.44
CA ALA A 228 -5.71 -24.23 -25.74
C ALA A 228 -4.20 -24.46 -25.77
N SER A 229 -3.76 -25.56 -25.16
CA SER A 229 -2.35 -26.01 -25.20
C SER A 229 -1.31 -24.94 -24.79
N ASN A 230 -1.67 -23.98 -23.94
CA ASN A 230 -0.71 -22.98 -23.43
C ASN A 230 0.11 -23.59 -22.27
N ALA A 231 1.43 -23.42 -22.32
CA ALA A 231 2.38 -23.90 -21.31
C ALA A 231 2.85 -22.75 -20.39
N LEU A 232 1.89 -22.09 -19.75
CA LEU A 232 2.07 -21.10 -18.69
C LEU A 232 1.45 -21.61 -17.39
N GLU A 233 1.76 -21.00 -16.25
CA GLU A 233 1.32 -21.47 -14.93
C GLU A 233 -0.21 -21.35 -14.78
N TYR A 234 -0.77 -20.21 -15.18
CA TYR A 234 -2.20 -19.95 -15.19
C TYR A 234 -2.69 -19.56 -16.59
N GLN A 235 -3.95 -19.86 -16.90
CA GLN A 235 -4.61 -19.31 -18.09
C GLN A 235 -5.12 -17.90 -17.81
N LEU A 236 -5.63 -17.66 -16.60
CA LEU A 236 -6.19 -16.39 -16.18
C LEU A 236 -5.62 -15.95 -14.82
N LEU A 237 -5.24 -14.67 -14.70
CA LEU A 237 -4.99 -14.00 -13.42
C LEU A 237 -6.08 -12.93 -13.18
N ALA A 238 -6.96 -13.10 -12.20
CA ALA A 238 -8.04 -12.17 -11.86
C ALA A 238 -7.59 -11.08 -10.85
N GLY A 239 -6.41 -10.49 -11.04
CA GLY A 239 -5.78 -9.49 -10.14
C GLY A 239 -6.37 -8.09 -10.16
N ILE A 240 -7.69 -8.01 -10.29
CA ILE A 240 -8.44 -6.81 -9.98
C ILE A 240 -8.53 -6.69 -8.46
N LYS A 241 -7.96 -5.62 -7.90
CA LYS A 241 -7.93 -5.44 -6.45
C LYS A 241 -9.33 -5.16 -5.90
N THR A 242 -9.73 -5.90 -4.85
CA THR A 242 -11.01 -5.72 -4.16
C THR A 242 -10.83 -5.68 -2.64
N ALA A 243 -11.65 -4.86 -1.98
CA ALA A 243 -11.76 -4.80 -0.52
C ALA A 243 -13.12 -5.32 -0.01
N LYS A 244 -13.90 -5.99 -0.86
CA LYS A 244 -15.20 -6.65 -0.54
C LYS A 244 -15.34 -8.00 -1.25
N ILE A 245 -16.19 -8.89 -0.72
CA ILE A 245 -16.38 -10.25 -1.25
C ILE A 245 -17.18 -10.29 -2.56
N ASN A 246 -18.09 -9.33 -2.77
CA ASN A 246 -19.06 -9.35 -3.88
C ASN A 246 -18.54 -8.68 -5.15
N GLU A 247 -17.28 -8.94 -5.50
CA GLU A 247 -16.63 -8.36 -6.68
C GLU A 247 -16.27 -9.46 -7.69
N PHE A 248 -16.95 -9.43 -8.83
CA PHE A 248 -16.87 -10.50 -9.83
C PHE A 248 -16.21 -10.02 -11.14
N LEU A 249 -15.40 -10.90 -11.71
CA LEU A 249 -14.85 -10.79 -13.06
C LEU A 249 -15.58 -11.80 -13.97
N ASN A 250 -16.28 -11.28 -14.98
CA ASN A 250 -16.99 -12.11 -15.94
C ASN A 250 -16.01 -12.75 -16.93
N VAL A 251 -15.80 -14.06 -16.78
CA VAL A 251 -14.98 -14.90 -17.65
C VAL A 251 -15.77 -16.11 -18.18
N ARG A 252 -17.07 -15.91 -18.40
CA ARG A 252 -17.99 -16.96 -18.85
C ARG A 252 -17.81 -17.26 -20.33
N GLU A 253 -18.29 -18.42 -20.75
CA GLU A 253 -18.33 -18.88 -22.13
C GLU A 253 -16.96 -19.04 -22.80
N ASN A 254 -15.89 -19.31 -22.05
CA ASN A 254 -14.57 -19.61 -22.62
C ASN A 254 -14.29 -21.12 -22.66
N TRP A 255 -13.41 -21.54 -23.56
CA TRP A 255 -12.80 -22.88 -23.55
C TRP A 255 -11.49 -22.84 -22.76
N TRP A 256 -11.32 -23.78 -21.81
CA TRP A 256 -10.21 -23.81 -20.85
C TRP A 256 -9.26 -25.01 -21.02
N ASP A 257 -9.27 -25.64 -22.20
CA ASP A 257 -8.46 -26.83 -22.55
C ASP A 257 -8.89 -28.11 -21.78
N THR A 258 -9.92 -28.02 -20.93
CA THR A 258 -10.51 -29.12 -20.16
C THR A 258 -11.97 -28.79 -19.82
N THR A 259 -12.77 -29.82 -19.53
CA THR A 259 -14.15 -29.69 -19.06
C THR A 259 -14.32 -29.99 -17.57
N SER A 260 -13.23 -30.29 -16.86
CA SER A 260 -13.25 -30.60 -15.43
C SER A 260 -13.16 -29.33 -14.59
N ASP A 261 -14.15 -29.07 -13.75
CA ASP A 261 -14.21 -27.88 -12.90
C ASP A 261 -13.00 -27.68 -11.98
N SER A 262 -12.50 -28.76 -11.37
CA SER A 262 -11.34 -28.68 -10.48
C SER A 262 -10.07 -28.28 -11.24
N GLU A 263 -9.93 -28.73 -12.48
CA GLU A 263 -8.80 -28.37 -13.34
C GLU A 263 -8.92 -26.95 -13.88
N ILE A 264 -10.14 -26.50 -14.21
CA ILE A 264 -10.39 -25.10 -14.62
C ILE A 264 -10.05 -24.16 -13.46
N GLN A 265 -10.56 -24.42 -12.26
CA GLN A 265 -10.24 -23.61 -11.08
C GLN A 265 -8.73 -23.57 -10.82
N ALA A 266 -8.02 -24.70 -10.95
CA ALA A 266 -6.56 -24.73 -10.76
C ALA A 266 -5.77 -23.95 -11.84
N LYS A 267 -6.37 -23.69 -13.00
CA LYS A 267 -5.79 -22.87 -14.09
C LYS A 267 -6.09 -21.37 -13.95
N ILE A 268 -6.94 -20.97 -13.01
CA ILE A 268 -7.35 -19.59 -12.77
C ILE A 268 -6.78 -19.15 -11.42
N PHE A 269 -6.09 -18.01 -11.40
CA PHE A 269 -5.62 -17.39 -10.17
C PHE A 269 -6.59 -16.28 -9.75
N ASP A 270 -7.37 -16.47 -8.68
CA ASP A 270 -8.45 -15.56 -8.26
C ASP A 270 -8.50 -15.32 -6.74
N PHE A 271 -9.65 -14.85 -6.23
CA PHE A 271 -9.89 -14.58 -4.81
C PHE A 271 -9.58 -15.78 -3.90
N ASP A 272 -9.79 -17.02 -4.38
CA ASP A 272 -9.54 -18.22 -3.56
C ASP A 272 -8.03 -18.54 -3.46
N ASP A 273 -7.19 -17.95 -4.32
CA ASP A 273 -5.74 -17.99 -4.21
C ASP A 273 -5.23 -16.82 -3.35
N TRP A 274 -5.55 -15.59 -3.75
CA TRP A 274 -5.26 -14.35 -3.01
C TRP A 274 -6.56 -13.55 -2.77
N ASN A 275 -6.93 -13.38 -1.49
CA ASN A 275 -8.19 -12.78 -1.06
C ASN A 275 -8.27 -11.24 -1.25
N ASP A 276 -7.37 -10.65 -2.04
CA ASP A 276 -7.46 -9.28 -2.55
C ASP A 276 -7.78 -9.21 -4.05
N HIS A 277 -7.93 -10.36 -4.73
CA HIS A 277 -8.30 -10.49 -6.15
C HIS A 277 -9.81 -10.57 -6.36
N ALA A 278 -10.31 -10.34 -7.57
CA ALA A 278 -11.74 -10.53 -7.88
C ALA A 278 -12.08 -12.02 -8.05
N ILE A 279 -13.33 -12.40 -7.79
CA ILE A 279 -13.82 -13.77 -8.04
C ILE A 279 -14.01 -13.96 -9.54
N ALA A 280 -13.41 -15.01 -10.10
CA ALA A 280 -13.53 -15.32 -11.53
C ALA A 280 -14.78 -16.18 -11.80
N GLU A 281 -15.77 -15.61 -12.49
CA GLU A 281 -16.97 -16.36 -12.88
C GLU A 281 -16.75 -17.06 -14.22
N PHE A 282 -16.22 -18.29 -14.18
CA PHE A 282 -15.95 -19.07 -15.39
C PHE A 282 -17.12 -19.92 -15.90
N ARG A 283 -18.21 -20.02 -15.13
CA ARG A 283 -19.39 -20.81 -15.50
C ARG A 283 -20.51 -19.93 -16.09
N PRO A 284 -21.16 -20.39 -17.19
CA PRO A 284 -20.88 -21.63 -17.91
C PRO A 284 -19.63 -21.51 -18.79
N PHE A 285 -18.98 -22.62 -19.13
CA PHE A 285 -17.81 -22.69 -20.03
C PHE A 285 -18.12 -23.53 -21.29
N LEU A 286 -17.27 -23.46 -22.33
CA LEU A 286 -17.45 -24.23 -23.58
C LEU A 286 -17.05 -25.71 -23.37
N LEU A 287 -17.79 -26.65 -23.97
CA LEU A 287 -17.52 -28.09 -23.88
C LEU A 287 -16.53 -28.62 -24.92
N GLU A 288 -16.36 -27.91 -26.03
CA GLU A 288 -15.39 -28.22 -27.09
C GLU A 288 -14.56 -26.97 -27.43
N GLU A 289 -13.40 -27.19 -28.04
CA GLU A 289 -12.51 -26.14 -28.55
C GLU A 289 -13.07 -25.49 -29.84
N ASN A 290 -14.26 -24.89 -29.74
CA ASN A 290 -14.95 -24.25 -30.85
C ASN A 290 -15.79 -23.09 -30.33
N PHE A 291 -15.71 -21.93 -31.01
CA PHE A 291 -16.52 -20.75 -30.69
C PHE A 291 -18.04 -21.00 -30.73
N GLN A 292 -18.50 -22.03 -31.45
CA GLN A 292 -19.92 -22.42 -31.55
C GLN A 292 -20.29 -23.61 -30.65
N SER A 293 -19.37 -24.06 -29.79
CA SER A 293 -19.63 -25.16 -28.85
C SER A 293 -20.81 -24.85 -27.92
N SER A 294 -21.52 -25.90 -27.50
CA SER A 294 -22.48 -25.83 -26.39
C SER A 294 -21.78 -25.50 -25.06
N HIS A 295 -22.59 -25.06 -24.10
CA HIS A 295 -22.16 -24.60 -22.78
C HIS A 295 -22.37 -25.65 -21.69
N SER A 296 -21.54 -25.61 -20.64
CA SER A 296 -21.73 -26.40 -19.43
C SER A 296 -22.90 -25.90 -18.56
N PHE A 297 -23.30 -26.71 -17.58
CA PHE A 297 -24.34 -26.33 -16.62
C PHE A 297 -23.85 -25.25 -15.64
N THR A 298 -24.78 -24.40 -15.17
CA THR A 298 -24.48 -23.28 -14.27
C THR A 298 -24.36 -23.64 -12.79
N TYR A 299 -24.85 -24.80 -12.35
CA TYR A 299 -24.91 -25.16 -10.92
C TYR A 299 -23.63 -25.83 -10.39
N ILE A 300 -23.24 -25.46 -9.17
CA ILE A 300 -22.12 -26.04 -8.42
C ILE A 300 -22.59 -27.35 -7.77
N THR A 301 -21.83 -28.42 -7.94
CA THR A 301 -21.95 -29.60 -7.07
C THR A 301 -21.22 -29.30 -5.76
N ASN A 302 -21.90 -29.39 -4.62
CA ASN A 302 -21.30 -29.14 -3.30
C ASN A 302 -20.02 -29.97 -3.13
N ASN A 303 -18.87 -29.30 -3.14
CA ASN A 303 -17.59 -29.93 -2.85
C ASN A 303 -17.50 -30.15 -1.33
N THR A 304 -17.31 -31.39 -0.93
CA THR A 304 -16.96 -31.73 0.46
C THR A 304 -15.64 -31.06 0.81
N LEU A 305 -15.61 -30.34 1.94
CA LEU A 305 -14.42 -29.62 2.40
C LEU A 305 -13.27 -30.61 2.70
N ASP A 306 -12.15 -30.46 2.00
CA ASP A 306 -10.97 -31.30 2.19
C ASP A 306 -10.06 -30.71 3.28
N LEU A 307 -10.07 -31.32 4.47
CA LEU A 307 -9.23 -30.93 5.61
C LEU A 307 -7.72 -31.12 5.36
N THR A 308 -7.35 -31.86 4.31
CA THR A 308 -5.94 -32.05 3.92
C THR A 308 -5.43 -30.92 3.04
N ASN A 309 -6.33 -30.21 2.33
CA ASN A 309 -6.02 -29.10 1.44
C ASN A 309 -6.97 -27.92 1.69
N LEU A 310 -6.82 -27.29 2.86
CA LEU A 310 -7.59 -26.09 3.22
C LEU A 310 -7.16 -24.93 2.31
N ARG A 311 -8.12 -24.40 1.54
CA ARG A 311 -7.92 -23.29 0.61
C ARG A 311 -9.17 -22.44 0.43
N GLY A 312 -8.97 -21.19 0.03
CA GLY A 312 -10.02 -20.27 -0.39
C GLY A 312 -11.06 -19.98 0.69
N ARG A 313 -12.30 -19.79 0.25
CA ARG A 313 -13.45 -19.46 1.11
C ARG A 313 -13.99 -20.66 1.88
N ILE A 314 -14.19 -20.46 3.19
CA ILE A 314 -14.80 -21.43 4.10
C ILE A 314 -16.28 -21.05 4.30
N TYR A 315 -17.18 -21.94 3.87
CA TYR A 315 -18.64 -21.72 3.86
C TYR A 315 -19.38 -22.27 5.08
N GLU A 316 -18.77 -23.20 5.82
CA GLU A 316 -19.39 -23.91 6.94
C GLU A 316 -18.45 -23.89 8.15
N ASP A 317 -19.03 -24.03 9.34
CA ASP A 317 -18.28 -24.07 10.60
C ASP A 317 -17.20 -25.15 10.58
N LEU A 318 -15.98 -24.77 10.93
CA LEU A 318 -14.80 -25.62 10.83
C LEU A 318 -14.10 -25.74 12.17
N ILE A 319 -13.83 -26.97 12.61
CA ILE A 319 -13.06 -27.25 13.82
C ILE A 319 -11.75 -27.94 13.43
N LEU A 320 -10.62 -27.32 13.74
CA LEU A 320 -9.29 -27.91 13.57
C LEU A 320 -8.84 -28.54 14.89
N SER A 321 -8.60 -29.85 14.86
CA SER A 321 -8.06 -30.61 15.98
C SER A 321 -6.54 -30.79 15.86
N SER A 322 -5.86 -30.92 17.00
CA SER A 322 -4.43 -31.23 17.03
C SER A 322 -4.17 -32.59 16.37
N ARG A 323 -3.12 -32.66 15.56
CA ARG A 323 -2.71 -33.86 14.81
C ARG A 323 -1.18 -33.90 14.71
N THR A 324 -0.62 -35.04 14.32
CA THR A 324 0.85 -35.24 14.24
C THR A 324 1.50 -34.36 13.18
N GLU A 325 0.88 -34.25 12.01
CA GLU A 325 1.37 -33.45 10.89
C GLU A 325 0.78 -32.03 10.89
N PRO A 326 1.54 -30.98 10.61
CA PRO A 326 0.99 -29.62 10.56
C PRO A 326 -0.09 -29.47 9.48
N TYR A 327 -1.03 -28.54 9.66
CA TYR A 327 -1.93 -28.10 8.58
C TYR A 327 -1.14 -27.24 7.61
N VAL A 328 -0.97 -27.71 6.37
CA VAL A 328 -0.22 -26.99 5.33
C VAL A 328 -1.19 -26.18 4.51
N ILE A 329 -0.98 -24.86 4.46
CA ILE A 329 -1.84 -23.89 3.78
C ILE A 329 -1.05 -23.30 2.61
N GLN A 330 -1.54 -23.54 1.41
CA GLN A 330 -0.88 -23.16 0.16
C GLN A 330 -1.56 -22.01 -0.60
N SER A 331 -2.69 -21.54 -0.09
CA SER A 331 -3.49 -20.42 -0.63
C SER A 331 -4.21 -19.72 0.52
N ASP A 332 -4.71 -18.53 0.29
CA ASP A 332 -5.38 -17.75 1.32
C ASP A 332 -6.59 -18.48 1.90
N LEU A 333 -6.81 -18.30 3.20
CA LEU A 333 -8.02 -18.75 3.87
C LEU A 333 -8.91 -17.56 4.16
N THR A 334 -10.17 -17.64 3.71
CA THR A 334 -11.19 -16.63 4.00
C THR A 334 -12.33 -17.25 4.77
N ILE A 335 -12.49 -16.84 6.03
CA ILE A 335 -13.64 -17.24 6.87
C ILE A 335 -14.80 -16.31 6.52
N LEU A 336 -15.83 -16.85 5.88
CA LEU A 336 -16.99 -16.07 5.43
C LEU A 336 -17.84 -15.54 6.60
N PRO A 337 -18.69 -14.52 6.35
CA PRO A 337 -19.64 -14.04 7.34
C PRO A 337 -20.52 -15.18 7.87
N ASN A 338 -20.89 -15.10 9.15
CA ASN A 338 -21.68 -16.11 9.88
C ASN A 338 -21.03 -17.50 10.01
N VAL A 339 -19.76 -17.66 9.62
CA VAL A 339 -19.00 -18.90 9.80
C VAL A 339 -18.04 -18.76 10.99
N THR A 340 -17.97 -19.80 11.81
CA THR A 340 -17.02 -19.89 12.92
C THR A 340 -15.92 -20.91 12.63
N MET A 341 -14.67 -20.46 12.59
CA MET A 341 -13.51 -21.35 12.58
C MET A 341 -12.96 -21.49 14.00
N THR A 342 -12.89 -22.71 14.52
CA THR A 342 -12.36 -23.01 15.86
C THR A 342 -11.05 -23.79 15.74
N ILE A 343 -9.98 -23.23 16.29
CA ILE A 343 -8.65 -23.87 16.35
C ILE A 343 -8.42 -24.37 17.78
N GLN A 344 -8.32 -25.69 17.94
CA GLN A 344 -8.13 -26.31 19.25
C GLN A 344 -6.67 -26.15 19.77
N PRO A 345 -6.45 -26.27 21.09
CA PRO A 345 -5.10 -26.24 21.68
C PRO A 345 -4.13 -27.25 21.03
N GLY A 346 -2.87 -26.84 20.83
CA GLY A 346 -1.83 -27.70 20.26
C GLY A 346 -1.91 -27.92 18.74
N VAL A 347 -2.74 -27.16 18.02
CA VAL A 347 -2.76 -27.16 16.55
C VAL A 347 -1.53 -26.40 16.01
N THR A 348 -0.87 -26.98 15.02
CA THR A 348 0.22 -26.33 14.27
C THR A 348 -0.20 -26.12 12.82
N MET A 349 -0.03 -24.89 12.32
CA MET A 349 -0.33 -24.48 10.95
C MET A 349 0.92 -23.94 10.28
N GLU A 350 1.16 -24.37 9.05
CA GLU A 350 2.31 -23.98 8.23
C GLU A 350 1.83 -23.32 6.95
N PHE A 351 2.28 -22.07 6.73
CA PHE A 351 1.82 -21.23 5.63
C PHE A 351 2.90 -21.12 4.55
N ALA A 352 2.50 -21.29 3.30
CA ALA A 352 3.34 -20.94 2.17
C ALA A 352 3.57 -19.39 2.12
N PRO A 353 4.58 -18.92 1.38
CA PRO A 353 4.92 -17.51 1.32
C PRO A 353 3.78 -16.67 0.74
N ASN A 354 3.66 -15.40 1.14
CA ASN A 354 2.66 -14.43 0.64
C ASN A 354 1.19 -14.77 0.92
N ILE A 355 0.90 -15.74 1.77
CA ILE A 355 -0.46 -16.24 2.06
C ILE A 355 -0.86 -15.93 3.50
N GLY A 356 -2.13 -15.60 3.74
CA GLY A 356 -2.64 -15.25 5.07
C GLY A 356 -4.07 -15.72 5.33
N ILE A 357 -4.60 -15.31 6.49
CA ILE A 357 -5.99 -15.57 6.89
C ILE A 357 -6.76 -14.25 6.88
N LEU A 358 -7.90 -14.23 6.21
CA LEU A 358 -8.90 -13.16 6.27
C LEU A 358 -10.13 -13.66 7.04
N VAL A 359 -10.48 -12.97 8.11
CA VAL A 359 -11.59 -13.31 9.01
C VAL A 359 -12.70 -12.29 8.85
N LEU A 360 -13.77 -12.66 8.15
CA LEU A 360 -15.00 -11.87 8.01
C LEU A 360 -16.14 -12.39 8.89
N GLY A 361 -16.07 -13.66 9.29
CA GLY A 361 -16.89 -14.27 10.33
C GLY A 361 -16.19 -14.23 11.70
N THR A 362 -16.15 -15.37 12.40
CA THR A 362 -15.55 -15.47 13.74
C THR A 362 -14.40 -16.48 13.78
N LEU A 363 -13.24 -16.07 14.28
CA LEU A 363 -12.12 -16.97 14.58
C LEU A 363 -12.01 -17.19 16.09
N ARG A 364 -12.04 -18.46 16.52
CA ARG A 364 -11.83 -18.88 17.91
C ARG A 364 -10.53 -19.67 18.02
N ALA A 365 -9.42 -18.98 18.27
CA ALA A 365 -8.11 -19.57 18.52
C ALA A 365 -7.79 -19.51 20.02
N LYS A 366 -8.14 -20.56 20.75
CA LYS A 366 -7.97 -20.63 22.21
C LYS A 366 -7.03 -21.78 22.58
N GLY A 367 -5.73 -21.50 22.63
CA GLY A 367 -4.72 -22.40 23.15
C GLY A 367 -4.68 -22.45 24.68
N THR A 368 -3.67 -23.13 25.22
CA THR A 368 -3.36 -23.14 26.65
C THR A 368 -1.85 -22.94 26.85
N GLU A 369 -1.41 -22.50 28.02
CA GLU A 369 0.02 -22.31 28.34
C GLU A 369 0.89 -23.56 28.08
N ARG A 370 0.32 -24.77 28.17
CA ARG A 370 1.03 -26.02 27.87
C ARG A 370 0.93 -26.46 26.41
N ASN A 371 -0.17 -26.11 25.76
CA ASN A 371 -0.50 -26.50 24.39
C ASN A 371 -0.95 -25.25 23.61
N GLU A 372 0.02 -24.42 23.25
CA GLU A 372 -0.20 -23.22 22.45
C GLU A 372 -0.55 -23.57 21.00
N ILE A 373 -1.27 -22.69 20.33
CA ILE A 373 -1.50 -22.79 18.88
C ILE A 373 -0.31 -22.16 18.18
N THR A 374 0.29 -22.86 17.20
CA THR A 374 1.46 -22.36 16.47
C THR A 374 1.12 -22.07 15.02
N MET A 375 1.35 -20.83 14.57
CA MET A 375 1.26 -20.40 13.17
C MET A 375 2.65 -19.96 12.70
N ARG A 376 3.18 -20.61 11.67
CA ARG A 376 4.55 -20.38 11.20
C ARG A 376 4.69 -20.57 9.69
N PRO A 377 5.80 -20.12 9.07
CA PRO A 377 6.06 -20.42 7.68
C PRO A 377 6.27 -21.91 7.44
N LEU A 378 6.01 -22.34 6.21
CA LEU A 378 6.31 -23.67 5.72
C LEU A 378 7.78 -23.99 5.92
N ARG A 379 8.07 -25.13 6.57
CA ARG A 379 9.45 -25.61 6.70
C ARG A 379 9.91 -26.09 5.34
N GLU A 380 10.99 -25.52 4.83
CA GLU A 380 11.69 -26.13 3.70
C GLU A 380 12.15 -27.53 4.15
N SER A 381 11.58 -28.57 3.55
CA SER A 381 12.00 -29.95 3.82
C SER A 381 13.47 -30.05 3.45
N GLY A 382 14.34 -30.09 4.46
CA GLY A 382 15.74 -30.40 4.31
C GLY A 382 15.90 -31.80 3.76
N ASN A 383 15.92 -31.91 2.43
CA ASN A 383 16.41 -33.05 1.63
C ASN A 383 16.51 -32.67 0.14
N LEU A 384 16.99 -31.46 -0.14
CA LEU A 384 17.97 -31.34 -1.20
C LEU A 384 19.28 -31.11 -0.47
N LEU A 385 20.19 -32.09 -0.58
CA LEU A 385 21.61 -31.86 -0.45
C LEU A 385 21.95 -30.72 -1.40
N MET A 386 21.83 -29.48 -0.92
CA MET A 386 22.67 -28.40 -1.40
C MET A 386 24.07 -28.94 -1.17
N PRO A 387 24.87 -29.19 -2.23
CA PRO A 387 26.28 -29.50 -2.00
C PRO A 387 26.79 -28.37 -1.12
N GLU A 388 27.52 -28.69 -0.04
CA GLU A 388 28.42 -27.70 0.54
C GLU A 388 29.18 -27.10 -0.64
N GLU A 389 28.87 -25.85 -0.99
CA GLU A 389 29.60 -25.20 -2.06
C GLU A 389 31.05 -25.21 -1.61
N PRO A 390 31.98 -25.78 -2.41
CA PRO A 390 33.38 -25.61 -2.10
C PRO A 390 33.62 -24.11 -2.04
N LYS A 391 34.22 -23.61 -0.96
CA LYS A 391 34.64 -22.21 -0.78
C LYS A 391 35.18 -21.71 -2.12
N ARG A 392 34.31 -21.04 -2.89
CA ARG A 392 34.70 -20.52 -4.20
C ARG A 392 35.58 -19.35 -3.88
N LEU A 393 36.88 -19.60 -3.99
CA LEU A 393 37.89 -18.61 -4.28
C LEU A 393 37.24 -17.60 -5.25
N LYS A 394 37.11 -16.33 -4.82
CA LYS A 394 36.71 -15.19 -5.65
C LYS A 394 37.64 -15.14 -6.87
N ARG A 395 37.34 -15.93 -7.91
CA ARG A 395 37.95 -15.78 -9.23
C ARG A 395 37.08 -14.79 -9.98
N GLN A 396 37.62 -13.57 -10.06
CA GLN A 396 37.53 -12.66 -11.20
C GLN A 396 36.46 -13.08 -12.22
N LEU A 397 35.21 -12.66 -11.98
CA LEU A 397 34.44 -12.14 -13.09
C LEU A 397 34.88 -10.70 -13.22
N GLU A 398 35.55 -10.38 -14.31
CA GLU A 398 35.61 -9.02 -14.82
C GLU A 398 34.16 -8.54 -15.06
N LEU A 399 33.54 -8.01 -14.00
CA LEU A 399 32.47 -7.04 -14.08
C LEU A 399 33.10 -5.74 -14.60
N ILE A 400 33.42 -5.71 -15.89
CA ILE A 400 33.43 -4.47 -16.66
C ILE A 400 31.99 -4.24 -17.13
N GLY A 401 31.09 -4.15 -16.16
CA GLY A 401 29.85 -3.40 -16.23
C GLY A 401 29.98 -2.42 -15.09
N GLN A 402 30.21 -1.14 -15.39
CA GLN A 402 30.44 -0.10 -14.39
C GLN A 402 29.34 -0.17 -13.32
N GLU A 403 29.73 -0.30 -12.04
CA GLU A 403 28.81 -0.09 -10.92
C GLU A 403 28.20 1.30 -11.07
N SER A 404 26.89 1.37 -11.28
CA SER A 404 26.22 2.62 -11.57
C SER A 404 25.71 3.33 -10.30
N ILE A 405 25.54 2.58 -9.20
CA ILE A 405 25.16 3.09 -7.88
C ILE A 405 26.03 2.49 -6.75
N ARG A 406 26.15 3.23 -5.64
CA ARG A 406 26.78 2.74 -4.38
C ARG A 406 26.22 3.46 -3.15
N LEU A 407 26.44 2.88 -1.97
CA LEU A 407 26.19 3.54 -0.68
C LEU A 407 27.51 4.00 -0.06
N CYS A 408 27.59 5.26 0.37
CA CYS A 408 28.80 5.81 1.00
C CYS A 408 28.46 6.48 2.35
N LYS A 409 29.16 6.07 3.43
CA LYS A 409 28.94 6.59 4.80
C LYS A 409 30.05 7.53 5.29
N ASN A 410 31.29 7.32 4.84
CA ASN A 410 32.49 8.04 5.27
C ASN A 410 33.08 8.86 4.11
N ARG A 411 33.83 9.93 4.41
CA ARG A 411 34.40 10.85 3.39
C ARG A 411 35.22 10.15 2.30
N ASP A 412 35.91 9.08 2.65
CA ASP A 412 36.79 8.37 1.71
C ASP A 412 36.05 7.22 0.98
N CYS A 413 34.79 6.94 1.34
CA CYS A 413 33.99 5.79 0.88
C CYS A 413 34.77 4.46 0.88
N THR A 414 35.80 4.35 1.72
CA THR A 414 36.64 3.17 1.86
C THR A 414 35.92 2.16 2.75
N LEU A 415 35.88 0.93 2.26
CA LEU A 415 35.34 -0.20 3.01
C LEU A 415 36.36 -0.58 4.10
N GLU A 416 35.91 -0.89 5.31
CA GLU A 416 36.78 -1.50 6.33
C GLU A 416 37.33 -2.87 5.85
N ASP A 417 36.60 -3.53 4.96
CA ASP A 417 37.01 -4.72 4.21
C ASP A 417 36.83 -4.48 2.70
N GLU A 418 37.89 -4.60 1.88
CA GLU A 418 37.89 -4.47 0.40
C GLU A 418 36.91 -5.41 -0.35
N TRP A 419 36.16 -6.24 0.38
CA TRP A 419 35.32 -7.31 -0.12
C TRP A 419 33.85 -7.29 0.33
N SER A 420 33.40 -6.29 1.10
CA SER A 420 32.01 -6.18 1.56
C SER A 420 31.31 -4.94 0.99
N THR A 421 30.11 -5.09 0.41
CA THR A 421 29.28 -3.93 0.04
C THR A 421 28.69 -3.31 1.31
N PRO A 422 28.69 -1.97 1.44
CA PRO A 422 28.11 -1.32 2.60
C PRO A 422 26.58 -1.45 2.54
N TYR A 423 25.98 -2.00 3.60
CA TYR A 423 24.52 -2.19 3.70
C TYR A 423 23.78 -0.91 4.11
N GLU A 424 24.50 0.15 4.46
CA GLU A 424 23.93 1.47 4.76
C GLU A 424 24.85 2.61 4.32
N GLY A 425 24.28 3.74 3.92
CA GLY A 425 25.04 4.92 3.52
C GLY A 425 24.23 5.91 2.69
N PHE A 426 24.86 7.01 2.30
CA PHE A 426 24.29 7.96 1.35
C PHE A 426 24.37 7.40 -0.07
N LEU A 427 23.27 7.50 -0.82
CA LEU A 427 23.24 7.00 -2.20
C LEU A 427 24.06 7.90 -3.12
N GLU A 428 24.95 7.30 -3.89
CA GLU A 428 25.71 7.97 -4.94
C GLU A 428 25.52 7.26 -6.28
N TRP A 429 25.38 8.04 -7.35
CA TRP A 429 25.33 7.55 -8.73
C TRP A 429 26.62 7.89 -9.47
N PHE A 430 27.10 6.98 -10.32
CA PHE A 430 28.31 7.18 -11.10
C PHE A 430 28.02 7.93 -12.40
N ASN A 431 28.47 9.19 -12.49
CA ASN A 431 28.37 9.94 -13.73
C ASN A 431 29.48 9.55 -14.70
N GLN A 432 29.13 8.77 -15.73
CA GLN A 432 30.06 8.33 -16.79
C GLN A 432 30.71 9.47 -17.56
N THR A 433 30.06 10.64 -17.67
CA THR A 433 30.59 11.79 -18.43
C THR A 433 31.66 12.53 -17.65
N THR A 434 31.50 12.67 -16.33
CA THR A 434 32.45 13.39 -15.46
C THR A 434 33.40 12.45 -14.71
N LEU A 435 33.18 11.13 -14.80
CA LEU A 435 33.91 10.09 -14.05
C LEU A 435 33.90 10.33 -12.53
N GLN A 436 32.80 10.87 -12.02
CA GLN A 436 32.64 11.25 -10.61
C GLN A 436 31.38 10.61 -10.03
N TRP A 437 31.48 10.20 -8.78
CA TRP A 437 30.33 9.82 -7.95
C TRP A 437 29.61 11.09 -7.49
N ILE A 438 28.30 11.13 -7.71
CA ILE A 438 27.46 12.28 -7.35
C ILE A 438 26.46 11.84 -6.29
N PRO A 439 26.40 12.51 -5.12
CA PRO A 439 25.42 12.20 -4.10
C PRO A 439 24.01 12.54 -4.59
N MET A 440 23.07 11.67 -4.28
CA MET A 440 21.67 11.85 -4.62
C MET A 440 20.96 12.69 -3.56
N CYS A 441 20.20 13.69 -4.00
CA CYS A 441 19.36 14.52 -3.15
C CYS A 441 17.98 14.67 -3.78
N ASP A 442 17.08 13.73 -3.58
CA ASP A 442 15.71 13.87 -4.08
C ASP A 442 14.73 14.02 -2.92
N SER A 443 13.87 15.03 -3.03
CA SER A 443 12.78 15.24 -2.07
C SER A 443 11.61 14.29 -2.28
N ARG A 444 11.54 13.63 -3.46
CA ARG A 444 10.50 12.66 -3.80
C ARG A 444 10.95 11.22 -3.52
N PHE A 445 12.08 11.05 -2.81
CA PHE A 445 12.73 9.76 -2.57
C PHE A 445 11.75 8.80 -1.85
N THR A 446 11.22 7.73 -2.51
CA THR A 446 10.21 6.77 -1.99
C THR A 446 10.77 5.39 -1.60
N GLU A 447 10.12 4.69 -0.66
CA GLU A 447 10.47 3.31 -0.26
C GLU A 447 10.65 2.35 -1.45
N ARG A 448 9.80 2.45 -2.49
CA ARG A 448 9.86 1.54 -3.66
C ARG A 448 11.20 1.58 -4.37
N ASN A 449 11.91 2.68 -4.29
CA ASN A 449 13.12 2.85 -5.06
C ASN A 449 14.33 2.32 -4.36
N ALA A 450 14.37 2.52 -3.06
CA ALA A 450 15.41 1.89 -2.30
C ALA A 450 15.21 0.38 -2.34
N GLN A 451 13.98 -0.14 -2.43
CA GLN A 451 13.77 -1.58 -2.66
C GLN A 451 14.55 -2.03 -3.89
N VAL A 452 14.54 -1.24 -4.96
CA VAL A 452 15.36 -1.49 -6.16
C VAL A 452 16.85 -1.30 -5.87
N VAL A 453 17.27 -0.22 -5.20
CA VAL A 453 18.69 0.02 -4.87
C VAL A 453 19.28 -1.11 -4.02
N CYS A 454 18.61 -1.51 -2.94
CA CYS A 454 19.03 -2.60 -2.10
C CYS A 454 19.09 -3.91 -2.89
N ARG A 455 18.11 -4.17 -3.78
CA ARG A 455 18.14 -5.34 -4.66
C ARG A 455 19.30 -5.31 -5.66
N ASP A 456 19.57 -4.17 -6.28
CA ASP A 456 20.66 -3.97 -7.24
C ASP A 456 22.03 -4.19 -6.57
N LEU A 457 22.16 -3.75 -5.31
CA LEU A 457 23.35 -3.97 -4.47
C LEU A 457 23.43 -5.40 -3.87
N GLY A 458 22.45 -6.27 -4.14
CA GLY A 458 22.43 -7.67 -3.69
C GLY A 458 21.88 -7.90 -2.27
N PHE A 459 21.23 -6.89 -1.67
CA PHE A 459 20.54 -6.98 -0.38
C PHE A 459 19.04 -7.32 -0.54
N ASP A 460 18.42 -7.70 0.58
CA ASP A 460 16.98 -7.94 0.64
C ASP A 460 16.21 -6.61 0.53
N PRO A 461 15.29 -6.45 -0.45
CA PRO A 461 14.52 -5.22 -0.62
C PRO A 461 13.59 -4.91 0.56
N LEU A 462 13.34 -5.83 1.50
CA LEU A 462 12.46 -5.60 2.65
C LEU A 462 12.82 -4.37 3.50
N HIS A 463 14.07 -3.94 3.42
CA HIS A 463 14.65 -2.85 4.20
C HIS A 463 15.18 -1.77 3.28
N ALA A 464 14.35 -0.88 2.77
CA ALA A 464 14.91 -0.02 1.77
C ALA A 464 14.18 1.30 1.66
N PHE A 465 14.81 2.35 2.19
CA PHE A 465 14.24 3.68 2.22
C PHE A 465 14.78 4.57 1.08
N PHE A 466 13.83 5.07 0.24
CA PHE A 466 13.87 6.28 -0.63
C PHE A 466 14.28 6.17 -2.22
N ASP A 467 13.97 7.15 -3.17
CA ASP A 467 13.84 7.52 -4.72
C ASP A 467 14.49 6.90 -5.98
N PHE A 468 13.63 6.89 -7.01
CA PHE A 468 13.56 7.17 -8.46
C PHE A 468 12.07 6.86 -8.85
N ASP A 469 11.63 6.69 -10.09
CA ASP A 469 10.24 6.19 -10.33
C ASP A 469 10.26 4.69 -10.62
N CYS A 470 10.26 3.86 -9.57
CA CYS A 470 10.31 2.41 -9.64
C CYS A 470 9.03 1.83 -9.03
N LYS A 471 8.58 0.69 -9.57
CA LYS A 471 7.56 -0.18 -8.99
C LYS A 471 8.05 -0.93 -7.75
N GLY A 472 9.37 -0.97 -7.53
CA GLY A 472 9.99 -1.76 -6.47
C GLY A 472 10.23 -3.21 -6.87
N THR A 473 9.87 -3.60 -8.09
CA THR A 473 10.02 -4.96 -8.66
C THR A 473 11.18 -5.07 -9.68
N GLU A 474 11.75 -3.93 -10.06
CA GLU A 474 12.87 -3.83 -10.98
C GLU A 474 14.14 -4.47 -10.41
N LYS A 475 14.99 -5.03 -11.28
CA LYS A 475 16.23 -5.69 -10.84
C LYS A 475 17.39 -4.72 -10.66
N ARG A 476 17.44 -3.68 -11.50
CA ARG A 476 18.46 -2.64 -11.47
C ARG A 476 17.79 -1.28 -11.40
N TYR A 477 18.48 -0.33 -10.79
CA TYR A 477 17.97 1.03 -10.65
C TYR A 477 17.78 1.76 -11.99
N GLU A 478 18.60 1.42 -12.98
CA GLU A 478 18.53 1.95 -14.35
C GLU A 478 17.28 1.51 -15.13
N ASP A 479 16.64 0.42 -14.72
CA ASP A 479 15.44 -0.10 -15.39
C ASP A 479 14.18 0.70 -15.00
N CYS A 480 14.30 1.60 -14.02
CA CYS A 480 13.22 2.44 -13.56
C CYS A 480 12.94 3.60 -14.53
N PRO A 481 11.66 3.90 -14.83
CA PRO A 481 11.26 5.10 -15.56
C PRO A 481 11.95 6.38 -15.07
N ILE A 482 12.49 7.16 -16.02
CA ILE A 482 13.12 8.45 -15.71
C ILE A 482 12.02 9.48 -15.43
N ARG A 483 12.05 10.08 -14.23
CA ARG A 483 11.13 11.14 -13.84
C ARG A 483 11.58 12.48 -14.41
N LEU A 484 10.74 13.11 -15.24
CA LEU A 484 11.11 14.37 -15.94
C LEU A 484 10.50 15.64 -15.34
N ASN A 485 9.82 15.56 -14.19
CA ASN A 485 9.10 16.69 -13.60
C ASN A 485 10.01 17.68 -12.83
N GLY A 486 11.15 18.03 -13.43
CA GLY A 486 12.14 18.97 -12.93
C GLY A 486 13.33 19.17 -13.88
N GLN A 487 13.72 18.13 -14.62
CA GLN A 487 14.81 18.21 -15.63
C GLN A 487 14.40 18.89 -16.94
N GLN A 488 13.10 19.15 -17.16
CA GLN A 488 12.54 19.65 -18.41
C GLN A 488 12.73 21.14 -18.70
N PHE A 489 13.23 21.92 -17.73
CA PHE A 489 13.41 23.36 -17.88
C PHE A 489 14.86 23.77 -18.20
N GLY A 490 15.71 22.80 -18.61
CA GLY A 490 17.16 23.02 -18.73
C GLY A 490 17.90 23.01 -17.38
N HIS A 491 17.18 22.75 -16.28
CA HIS A 491 17.77 22.53 -14.96
C HIS A 491 18.23 21.07 -14.84
N ARG A 492 19.55 20.83 -14.92
CA ARG A 492 20.11 19.58 -14.37
C ARG A 492 19.82 19.57 -12.87
N HIS A 493 19.29 18.45 -12.36
CA HIS A 493 19.13 18.25 -10.92
C HIS A 493 20.48 18.50 -10.24
N LYS A 494 20.56 19.50 -9.37
CA LYS A 494 21.79 19.91 -8.68
C LYS A 494 21.55 19.83 -7.19
N CYS A 495 22.38 19.06 -6.50
CA CYS A 495 22.40 19.03 -5.06
C CYS A 495 23.16 20.23 -4.50
N GLU A 496 22.42 21.18 -3.95
CA GLU A 496 23.00 22.21 -3.10
C GLU A 496 23.50 21.58 -1.80
N TRP A 497 24.48 22.21 -1.16
CA TRP A 497 25.12 21.70 0.07
C TRP A 497 24.16 21.54 1.26
N ASN A 498 23.03 22.25 1.26
CA ASN A 498 21.96 22.19 2.28
C ASN A 498 20.75 21.35 1.82
N SER A 499 20.87 20.62 0.71
CA SER A 499 19.80 19.76 0.20
C SER A 499 19.55 18.57 1.13
N ARG A 500 18.36 17.96 1.03
CA ARG A 500 18.06 16.71 1.73
C ARG A 500 18.68 15.55 0.95
N PHE A 501 19.82 15.07 1.43
CA PHE A 501 20.49 13.90 0.87
C PHE A 501 19.81 12.61 1.26
N VAL A 502 19.99 11.64 0.40
CA VAL A 502 19.41 10.31 0.49
C VAL A 502 20.27 9.43 1.38
N PHE A 503 19.68 8.83 2.43
CA PHE A 503 20.34 7.81 3.24
C PHE A 503 19.54 6.50 3.19
N ILE A 504 20.19 5.41 2.80
CA ILE A 504 19.57 4.09 2.65
C ILE A 504 20.18 3.15 3.69
N ASN A 505 19.34 2.31 4.30
CA ASN A 505 19.78 1.18 5.12
C ASN A 505 19.06 -0.09 4.65
N CYS A 506 19.83 -0.99 4.03
CA CYS A 506 19.43 -2.30 3.51
C CYS A 506 19.37 -3.41 4.57
N ASN A 507 19.71 -3.07 5.82
CA ASN A 507 19.88 -3.96 6.98
C ASN A 507 21.01 -4.99 6.74
N ASN A 508 21.82 -5.29 7.76
CA ASN A 508 23.04 -6.13 7.61
C ASN A 508 22.75 -7.63 7.34
N LYS A 509 21.54 -7.98 6.92
CA LYS A 509 21.21 -9.34 6.49
C LYS A 509 21.58 -9.46 5.02
N ALA A 510 22.89 -9.62 4.75
CA ALA A 510 23.44 -9.94 3.43
C ALA A 510 22.94 -11.29 2.86
N LYS A 511 22.01 -11.96 3.55
CA LYS A 511 21.25 -13.12 3.09
C LYS A 511 19.78 -12.90 3.45
N PRO A 512 18.83 -13.18 2.53
CA PRO A 512 17.42 -13.20 2.88
C PRO A 512 17.24 -14.12 4.10
N PRO A 513 16.30 -13.80 5.02
CA PRO A 513 16.04 -14.67 6.16
C PRO A 513 15.84 -16.10 5.66
N LYS A 514 16.36 -17.09 6.41
CA LYS A 514 16.18 -18.54 6.15
C LYS A 514 14.71 -18.98 6.07
N HIS A 515 13.76 -18.08 6.30
CA HIS A 515 12.33 -18.32 6.35
C HIS A 515 11.64 -17.35 5.41
N ASN A 516 10.86 -17.89 4.48
CA ASN A 516 9.91 -17.11 3.70
C ASN A 516 8.82 -16.55 4.65
N PHE A 517 8.44 -15.29 4.52
CA PHE A 517 7.38 -14.73 5.36
C PHE A 517 5.98 -15.08 4.82
N TRP A 518 5.03 -15.27 5.72
CA TRP A 518 3.60 -15.38 5.39
C TRP A 518 2.85 -14.11 5.79
N GLY A 519 1.57 -14.02 5.45
CA GLY A 519 0.79 -12.77 5.49
C GLY A 519 0.31 -12.31 6.86
N GLY A 520 0.06 -13.22 7.79
CA GLY A 520 -0.57 -12.93 9.08
C GLY A 520 -2.09 -13.16 9.08
N VAL A 521 -2.75 -12.69 10.15
CA VAL A 521 -4.21 -12.83 10.37
C VAL A 521 -4.87 -11.45 10.34
N ARG A 522 -5.89 -11.29 9.49
CA ARG A 522 -6.62 -10.03 9.31
C ARG A 522 -8.09 -10.18 9.69
N PHE A 523 -8.58 -9.29 10.54
CA PHE A 523 -9.99 -9.16 10.94
C PHE A 523 -10.59 -7.93 10.30
N ALA A 524 -11.71 -8.10 9.60
CA ALA A 524 -12.35 -7.02 8.85
C ALA A 524 -13.85 -7.31 8.69
N ASP A 525 -14.65 -6.28 8.39
CA ASP A 525 -16.03 -6.49 7.98
C ASP A 525 -16.12 -6.93 6.51
N PRO A 526 -17.17 -7.69 6.14
CA PRO A 526 -17.36 -8.10 4.75
C PRO A 526 -17.76 -6.96 3.80
N GLU A 527 -18.34 -5.89 4.35
CA GLU A 527 -18.83 -4.71 3.63
C GLU A 527 -18.10 -3.44 4.12
N PHE A 528 -18.22 -2.34 3.37
CA PHE A 528 -17.61 -1.06 3.73
C PHE A 528 -18.36 -0.30 4.83
N GLU A 529 -19.68 -0.48 4.90
CA GLU A 529 -20.51 0.13 5.93
C GLU A 529 -20.64 -0.81 7.12
N GLN A 530 -20.52 -0.23 8.30
CA GLN A 530 -20.80 -0.91 9.55
C GLN A 530 -22.31 -1.08 9.69
N HIS A 531 -22.77 -2.30 9.96
CA HIS A 531 -24.16 -2.56 10.34
C HIS A 531 -24.41 -2.12 11.80
N LEU A 532 -24.39 -0.81 12.04
CA LEU A 532 -24.51 -0.17 13.36
C LEU A 532 -25.81 -0.49 14.12
N TYR A 533 -26.76 -1.17 13.47
CA TYR A 533 -28.05 -1.56 14.02
C TYR A 533 -28.13 -3.00 14.52
N ILE A 534 -27.12 -3.86 14.30
CA ILE A 534 -27.21 -5.30 14.66
C ILE A 534 -27.55 -5.52 16.13
N HIS A 535 -26.97 -4.74 17.04
CA HIS A 535 -27.24 -4.84 18.49
C HIS A 535 -28.65 -4.37 18.90
N ARG A 536 -29.37 -3.70 17.99
CA ARG A 536 -30.75 -3.23 18.16
C ARG A 536 -31.76 -4.09 17.40
N VAL A 537 -31.31 -5.03 16.55
CA VAL A 537 -32.19 -6.02 15.94
C VAL A 537 -32.56 -7.03 17.03
N HIS A 538 -33.81 -6.91 17.49
CA HIS A 538 -34.42 -7.86 18.41
C HIS A 538 -34.85 -9.08 17.60
N ASP A 539 -34.28 -10.24 17.90
CA ASP A 539 -34.77 -11.50 17.33
C ASP A 539 -36.20 -11.76 17.85
N ILE A 540 -37.17 -11.74 16.93
CA ILE A 540 -38.60 -11.91 17.21
C ILE A 540 -38.89 -13.28 17.86
N HIS A 541 -38.05 -14.29 17.60
CA HIS A 541 -38.23 -15.64 18.14
C HIS A 541 -37.50 -15.87 19.46
N THR A 542 -36.28 -15.35 19.62
CA THR A 542 -35.47 -15.62 20.83
C THR A 542 -35.57 -14.52 21.90
N HIS A 543 -36.22 -13.38 21.60
CA HIS A 543 -36.28 -12.20 22.48
C HIS A 543 -34.90 -11.73 22.99
N SER A 544 -33.85 -12.06 22.25
CA SER A 544 -32.49 -11.68 22.55
C SER A 544 -32.00 -10.62 21.57
N THR A 545 -31.20 -9.66 22.06
CA THR A 545 -30.47 -8.73 21.21
C THR A 545 -29.30 -9.49 20.58
N HIS A 546 -29.17 -9.44 19.25
CA HIS A 546 -28.06 -10.09 18.56
C HIS A 546 -26.72 -9.49 19.06
N ARG A 547 -25.92 -10.30 19.79
CA ARG A 547 -24.55 -9.93 20.16
C ARG A 547 -23.62 -10.62 19.19
N GLU A 548 -22.94 -9.85 18.35
CA GLU A 548 -21.85 -10.39 17.54
C GLU A 548 -20.78 -10.97 18.47
N VAL A 549 -20.32 -12.17 18.17
CA VAL A 549 -19.22 -12.79 18.91
C VAL A 549 -17.93 -12.37 18.25
N GLU A 550 -17.22 -11.44 18.89
CA GLU A 550 -15.89 -11.04 18.46
C GLU A 550 -14.90 -12.20 18.46
N SER A 551 -13.90 -12.11 17.58
CA SER A 551 -12.85 -13.11 17.45
C SER A 551 -11.91 -13.10 18.67
N VAL A 552 -11.34 -14.26 18.99
CA VAL A 552 -10.48 -14.45 20.17
C VAL A 552 -9.18 -15.13 19.78
N LEU A 553 -8.06 -14.52 20.16
CA LEU A 553 -6.73 -15.10 20.12
C LEU A 553 -6.17 -15.19 21.54
N ARG A 554 -5.94 -16.41 22.00
CA ARG A 554 -5.37 -16.66 23.32
C ARG A 554 -4.36 -17.80 23.30
N PHE A 555 -3.16 -17.58 23.85
CA PHE A 555 -2.05 -18.56 23.80
C PHE A 555 -1.75 -19.01 22.37
N VAL A 556 -1.46 -18.03 21.51
CA VAL A 556 -1.14 -18.23 20.09
C VAL A 556 0.27 -17.71 19.82
N LYS A 557 1.10 -18.52 19.16
CA LYS A 557 2.44 -18.17 18.73
C LYS A 557 2.45 -17.94 17.22
N ILE A 558 2.79 -16.73 16.80
CA ILE A 558 2.91 -16.31 15.40
C ILE A 558 4.37 -15.99 15.12
N ASN A 559 4.99 -16.76 14.22
CA ASN A 559 6.36 -16.55 13.78
C ASN A 559 6.40 -16.25 12.27
N GLY A 560 7.31 -15.37 11.85
CA GLY A 560 7.64 -15.16 10.44
C GLY A 560 6.47 -14.70 9.58
N ALA A 561 5.51 -13.98 10.16
CA ALA A 561 4.48 -13.26 9.42
C ALA A 561 5.07 -11.92 8.90
N GLY A 562 4.35 -11.18 8.05
CA GLY A 562 4.78 -9.84 7.66
C GLY A 562 4.64 -9.49 6.19
N ILE A 563 4.39 -10.46 5.30
CA ILE A 563 4.30 -10.24 3.85
C ILE A 563 3.09 -10.99 3.29
N LEU A 564 2.13 -10.24 2.77
CA LEU A 564 0.92 -10.76 2.14
C LEU A 564 0.88 -10.21 0.70
N HIS A 565 0.69 -11.08 -0.29
CA HIS A 565 0.56 -10.67 -1.70
C HIS A 565 1.72 -9.81 -2.21
N ASN A 566 2.95 -10.10 -1.77
CA ASN A 566 4.17 -9.34 -2.01
C ASN A 566 4.22 -7.92 -1.40
N GLU A 567 3.30 -7.57 -0.50
CA GLU A 567 3.27 -6.30 0.23
C GLU A 567 3.47 -6.50 1.73
N LYS A 568 3.98 -5.47 2.42
CA LYS A 568 4.14 -5.50 3.89
C LYS A 568 2.76 -5.55 4.55
N SER A 569 2.51 -6.61 5.32
CA SER A 569 1.26 -6.84 6.06
C SER A 569 1.55 -7.13 7.53
N PRO A 570 0.86 -6.51 8.51
CA PRO A 570 1.06 -6.81 9.93
C PRO A 570 0.79 -8.29 10.28
N ALA A 571 1.44 -8.80 11.32
CA ALA A 571 1.22 -10.19 11.75
C ALA A 571 -0.21 -10.42 12.26
N ILE A 572 -0.76 -9.44 12.99
CA ILE A 572 -2.17 -9.35 13.33
C ILE A 572 -2.68 -7.98 12.89
N GLN A 573 -3.72 -7.95 12.06
CA GLN A 573 -4.38 -6.72 11.63
C GLN A 573 -5.87 -6.78 12.00
N SER A 574 -6.40 -5.73 12.60
CA SER A 574 -7.83 -5.55 12.77
C SER A 574 -8.25 -4.20 12.21
N ILE A 575 -9.28 -4.20 11.39
CA ILE A 575 -9.91 -3.00 10.83
C ILE A 575 -11.34 -3.01 11.32
N ILE A 576 -11.75 -1.96 12.02
CA ILE A 576 -13.09 -1.77 12.62
C ILE A 576 -13.41 -2.75 13.76
N ARG A 577 -13.16 -4.05 13.56
CA ARG A 577 -13.33 -5.15 14.51
C ARG A 577 -12.43 -4.98 15.74
N SER A 578 -12.88 -5.54 16.87
CA SER A 578 -12.20 -5.43 18.16
C SER A 578 -11.94 -6.81 18.79
N PRO A 579 -11.09 -7.66 18.16
CA PRO A 579 -10.80 -8.99 18.69
C PRO A 579 -10.04 -8.91 20.02
N THR A 580 -10.28 -9.89 20.90
CA THR A 580 -9.52 -10.01 22.15
C THR A 580 -8.19 -10.73 21.90
N ILE A 581 -7.07 -10.10 22.28
CA ILE A 581 -5.72 -10.62 22.05
C ILE A 581 -4.98 -10.72 23.39
N GLU A 582 -4.89 -11.94 23.92
CA GLU A 582 -4.29 -12.21 25.22
C GLU A 582 -3.21 -13.30 25.14
N TYR A 583 -2.06 -13.08 25.76
CA TYR A 583 -0.97 -14.06 25.82
C TYR A 583 -0.55 -14.55 24.42
N VAL A 584 -0.48 -13.63 23.46
CA VAL A 584 -0.03 -13.90 22.09
C VAL A 584 1.45 -13.52 21.94
N GLU A 585 2.22 -14.42 21.33
CA GLU A 585 3.63 -14.19 21.00
C GLU A 585 3.77 -13.93 19.49
N VAL A 586 4.29 -12.76 19.12
CA VAL A 586 4.63 -12.39 17.74
C VAL A 586 6.13 -12.24 17.64
N GLU A 587 6.77 -13.07 16.81
CA GLU A 587 8.21 -13.07 16.61
C GLU A 587 8.57 -12.86 15.14
N SER A 588 9.56 -11.99 14.90
CA SER A 588 10.16 -11.76 13.58
C SER A 588 9.14 -11.36 12.51
N SER A 589 8.25 -10.41 12.81
CA SER A 589 7.33 -9.86 11.81
C SER A 589 8.08 -9.00 10.78
N ALA A 590 7.84 -9.21 9.48
CA ALA A 590 8.40 -8.35 8.43
C ALA A 590 7.75 -6.95 8.34
N SER A 591 6.66 -6.74 9.08
CA SER A 591 5.94 -5.46 9.19
C SER A 591 5.67 -5.16 10.67
N HIS A 592 4.51 -4.59 11.01
CA HIS A 592 4.06 -4.40 12.39
C HIS A 592 3.73 -5.74 13.06
N GLY A 593 3.81 -5.78 14.40
CA GLY A 593 3.37 -6.92 15.19
C GLY A 593 1.85 -6.99 15.24
N ILE A 594 1.24 -6.08 15.99
CA ILE A 594 -0.22 -5.91 16.08
C ILE A 594 -0.59 -4.54 15.50
N ASN A 595 -1.58 -4.51 14.60
CA ASN A 595 -2.05 -3.30 13.94
C ASN A 595 -3.57 -3.18 14.04
N LEU A 596 -4.06 -2.16 14.75
CA LEU A 596 -5.50 -1.91 14.94
C LEU A 596 -5.88 -0.57 14.29
N ILE A 597 -6.84 -0.61 13.37
CA ILE A 597 -7.32 0.57 12.64
C ILE A 597 -8.80 0.76 12.96
N SER A 598 -9.10 1.92 13.55
CA SER A 598 -10.42 2.40 13.93
C SER A 598 -11.27 1.38 14.72
N PRO A 599 -10.74 0.76 15.79
CA PRO A 599 -11.52 -0.17 16.61
C PRO A 599 -12.77 0.51 17.20
N THR A 600 -13.92 -0.14 17.09
CA THR A 600 -15.22 0.42 17.54
C THR A 600 -15.52 0.09 19.00
N GLU A 601 -15.08 -1.07 19.48
CA GLU A 601 -15.25 -1.52 20.86
C GLU A 601 -13.96 -1.51 21.67
N THR A 602 -14.08 -1.79 22.97
CA THR A 602 -12.96 -1.85 23.92
C THR A 602 -11.91 -2.87 23.47
N ILE A 603 -10.66 -2.42 23.38
CA ILE A 603 -9.51 -3.25 23.03
C ILE A 603 -8.78 -3.66 24.30
N ASN A 604 -8.55 -4.97 24.45
CA ASN A 604 -7.76 -5.53 25.54
C ASN A 604 -6.57 -6.31 24.97
N LEU A 605 -5.38 -5.72 25.07
CA LEU A 605 -4.10 -6.36 24.78
C LEU A 605 -3.41 -6.71 26.10
N ARG A 606 -3.41 -7.99 26.47
CA ARG A 606 -2.92 -8.44 27.78
C ARG A 606 -1.87 -9.54 27.65
N GLY A 607 -0.71 -9.35 28.29
CA GLY A 607 0.29 -10.41 28.40
C GLY A 607 0.96 -10.79 27.07
N ASN A 608 0.94 -9.91 26.08
CA ASN A 608 1.47 -10.21 24.74
C ASN A 608 2.99 -10.02 24.69
N THR A 609 3.69 -10.84 23.91
CA THR A 609 5.13 -10.72 23.68
C THR A 609 5.37 -10.42 22.20
N ILE A 610 5.95 -9.26 21.88
CA ILE A 610 6.16 -8.82 20.49
C ILE A 610 7.62 -8.45 20.29
N GLN A 611 8.31 -9.29 19.52
CA GLN A 611 9.77 -9.24 19.44
C GLN A 611 10.31 -9.28 18.01
N ASN A 612 11.39 -8.52 17.79
CA ASN A 612 12.15 -8.51 16.54
C ASN A 612 11.32 -8.13 15.29
N SER A 613 10.25 -7.33 15.44
CA SER A 613 9.47 -6.86 14.29
C SER A 613 10.24 -5.77 13.53
N LEU A 614 10.11 -5.76 12.21
CA LEU A 614 10.70 -4.73 11.36
C LEU A 614 9.91 -3.42 11.39
N GLY A 615 8.62 -3.48 11.72
CA GLY A 615 7.77 -2.33 11.97
C GLY A 615 7.67 -1.95 13.45
N VAL A 616 6.56 -1.30 13.81
CA VAL A 616 6.17 -1.03 15.20
C VAL A 616 5.67 -2.32 15.86
N GLY A 617 5.95 -2.50 17.16
CA GLY A 617 5.39 -3.62 17.93
C GLY A 617 3.86 -3.62 17.95
N VAL A 618 3.26 -2.52 18.43
CA VAL A 618 1.80 -2.30 18.42
C VAL A 618 1.49 -0.93 17.79
N ASN A 619 0.75 -0.93 16.68
CA ASN A 619 0.26 0.27 16.01
C ASN A 619 -1.26 0.37 16.18
N ILE A 620 -1.75 1.49 16.72
CA ILE A 620 -3.18 1.75 16.91
C ILE A 620 -3.52 3.11 16.32
N VAL A 621 -4.46 3.13 15.37
CA VAL A 621 -5.01 4.35 14.78
C VAL A 621 -6.49 4.41 15.12
N SER A 622 -6.89 5.29 16.04
CA SER A 622 -8.26 5.45 16.52
C SER A 622 -8.94 6.64 15.82
N LEU A 623 -9.93 6.36 14.98
CA LEU A 623 -10.63 7.35 14.14
C LEU A 623 -12.13 7.34 14.44
N SER A 624 -12.56 8.03 15.50
CA SER A 624 -13.97 7.97 15.92
C SER A 624 -14.91 8.88 15.10
N GLY A 625 -14.37 9.86 14.38
CA GLY A 625 -15.18 10.82 13.63
C GLY A 625 -15.85 11.86 14.54
N GLU A 626 -16.91 12.51 14.05
CA GLU A 626 -17.66 13.51 14.83
C GLU A 626 -19.17 13.44 14.57
N GLY A 627 -19.95 13.50 15.65
CA GLY A 627 -21.42 13.46 15.60
C GLY A 627 -22.03 14.84 15.37
N ARG A 628 -21.23 15.91 15.51
CA ARG A 628 -21.66 17.29 15.32
C ARG A 628 -21.62 17.73 13.86
N GLU A 629 -22.60 18.55 13.51
CA GLU A 629 -22.71 19.23 12.22
C GLU A 629 -22.21 20.68 12.32
N SER A 630 -21.09 20.92 13.02
CA SER A 630 -20.42 22.23 12.97
C SER A 630 -19.77 22.46 11.61
N GLU A 631 -19.49 23.71 11.25
CA GLU A 631 -18.77 24.03 10.00
C GLU A 631 -17.31 23.60 10.05
N GLU A 632 -16.68 23.71 11.22
CA GLU A 632 -15.32 23.23 11.49
C GLU A 632 -15.33 22.04 12.45
N SER A 633 -14.40 21.12 12.23
CA SER A 633 -14.22 19.93 13.07
C SER A 633 -13.62 20.30 14.43
N SER A 634 -14.04 19.61 15.49
CA SER A 634 -13.52 19.80 16.87
C SER A 634 -12.09 19.30 17.10
N PHE A 635 -11.47 18.72 16.08
CA PHE A 635 -10.11 18.18 16.08
C PHE A 635 -9.36 18.62 14.82
N THR A 636 -8.04 18.42 14.82
CA THR A 636 -7.19 18.64 13.65
C THR A 636 -6.93 17.30 12.96
N PRO A 637 -7.09 17.18 11.64
CA PRO A 637 -6.75 15.94 10.93
C PRO A 637 -5.30 15.50 11.23
N LEU A 638 -5.11 14.21 11.51
CA LEU A 638 -3.78 13.65 11.74
C LEU A 638 -2.90 13.83 10.50
N ARG A 639 -1.57 13.89 10.69
CA ARG A 639 -0.61 14.05 9.59
C ARG A 639 0.09 12.75 9.19
N ALA A 640 0.43 11.88 10.15
CA ALA A 640 1.32 10.74 9.91
C ALA A 640 0.58 9.49 9.42
N MET A 641 0.81 9.07 8.16
CA MET A 641 0.15 7.90 7.55
C MET A 641 0.94 6.60 7.79
N ASN A 642 0.77 5.98 8.96
CA ASN A 642 1.35 4.66 9.25
C ASN A 642 0.31 3.53 9.13
N ILE A 643 -0.25 3.37 7.92
CA ILE A 643 -1.17 2.26 7.58
C ILE A 643 -0.58 1.39 6.46
N PRO A 644 -0.81 0.07 6.46
CA PRO A 644 -0.44 -0.82 5.34
C PRO A 644 -1.17 -0.47 4.03
N TYR A 645 -0.66 -1.00 2.91
CA TYR A 645 -1.41 -1.02 1.65
C TYR A 645 -2.48 -2.11 1.66
N ASN A 646 -3.47 -2.02 0.77
CA ASN A 646 -4.56 -3.00 0.60
C ASN A 646 -5.33 -3.30 1.91
N LEU A 647 -6.09 -2.32 2.41
CA LEU A 647 -6.88 -2.46 3.63
C LEU A 647 -8.28 -3.01 3.32
N TYR A 648 -8.49 -4.31 3.55
CA TYR A 648 -9.81 -4.94 3.39
C TYR A 648 -10.85 -4.26 4.29
N SER A 649 -12.09 -4.10 3.84
CA SER A 649 -13.17 -3.34 4.51
C SER A 649 -13.03 -1.81 4.53
N LEU A 650 -11.87 -1.24 4.22
CA LEU A 650 -11.72 0.21 4.07
C LEU A 650 -11.86 0.61 2.59
N LEU A 651 -12.63 1.65 2.29
CA LEU A 651 -12.88 2.05 0.91
C LEU A 651 -11.69 2.87 0.35
N ASP A 652 -10.98 2.30 -0.61
CA ASP A 652 -9.98 3.03 -1.39
C ASP A 652 -10.68 3.95 -2.41
N ILE A 653 -10.25 5.20 -2.53
CA ILE A 653 -10.78 6.12 -3.55
C ILE A 653 -10.58 5.59 -4.97
N CYS A 654 -9.53 4.79 -5.20
CA CYS A 654 -9.24 4.15 -6.47
C CYS A 654 -9.91 2.78 -6.63
N ASP A 655 -10.74 2.32 -5.68
CA ASP A 655 -11.48 1.05 -5.80
C ASP A 655 -12.28 1.00 -7.11
N THR A 656 -12.43 -0.21 -7.68
CA THR A 656 -13.07 -0.46 -8.97
C THR A 656 -14.50 0.08 -9.07
N ASN A 657 -15.25 0.08 -7.98
CA ASN A 657 -16.63 0.55 -7.95
C ASN A 657 -16.65 2.07 -7.82
N LYS A 658 -16.96 2.78 -8.90
CA LYS A 658 -17.01 4.26 -8.91
C LYS A 658 -18.18 4.82 -8.13
N GLU A 659 -19.29 4.09 -8.01
CA GLU A 659 -20.47 4.49 -7.24
C GLU A 659 -20.59 3.63 -5.98
N ILE A 660 -20.75 4.28 -4.83
CA ILE A 660 -20.94 3.66 -3.52
C ILE A 660 -22.22 4.20 -2.90
N ARG A 661 -23.09 3.29 -2.46
CA ARG A 661 -24.30 3.64 -1.71
C ARG A 661 -24.01 3.60 -0.22
N ILE A 662 -24.46 4.64 0.48
CA ILE A 662 -24.23 4.87 1.91
C ILE A 662 -25.58 4.97 2.61
N GLU A 663 -25.77 4.16 3.64
CA GLU A 663 -26.88 4.29 4.59
C GLU A 663 -26.58 5.32 5.67
N GLU A 664 -25.38 5.30 6.25
CA GLU A 664 -25.03 6.18 7.38
C GLU A 664 -23.60 6.72 7.30
N ARG A 665 -22.58 5.86 7.19
CA ARG A 665 -21.17 6.24 7.31
C ARG A 665 -20.25 5.25 6.62
N VAL A 666 -19.30 5.77 5.86
CA VAL A 666 -18.15 5.02 5.33
C VAL A 666 -16.84 5.80 5.52
N LEU A 667 -15.73 5.08 5.70
CA LEU A 667 -14.39 5.64 5.70
C LEU A 667 -13.74 5.48 4.33
N LEU A 668 -13.39 6.61 3.72
CA LEU A 668 -12.67 6.71 2.45
C LEU A 668 -11.20 6.98 2.74
N TYR A 669 -10.30 6.22 2.12
CA TYR A 669 -8.86 6.46 2.26
C TYR A 669 -8.13 6.52 0.91
N TYR A 670 -6.96 7.14 0.97
CA TYR A 670 -5.95 7.08 -0.08
C TYR A 670 -4.56 7.09 0.54
N LYS A 671 -3.69 6.20 0.07
CA LYS A 671 -2.28 6.15 0.43
C LYS A 671 -1.45 6.26 -0.84
N TYR A 672 -0.47 7.16 -0.81
CA TYR A 672 0.39 7.38 -1.96
C TYR A 672 1.28 6.16 -2.23
N ASP A 673 1.50 5.89 -3.51
CA ASP A 673 2.57 5.03 -4.01
C ASP A 673 3.44 5.86 -4.98
N ASN A 674 4.46 5.25 -5.56
CA ASN A 674 5.39 5.95 -6.45
C ASN A 674 4.76 6.34 -7.80
N HIS A 675 3.57 5.82 -8.12
CA HIS A 675 2.91 6.07 -9.39
C HIS A 675 1.81 7.13 -9.24
N PRO A 676 1.71 8.05 -10.20
CA PRO A 676 0.67 9.07 -10.19
C PRO A 676 -0.69 8.54 -10.63
N VAL A 677 -1.75 8.89 -9.91
CA VAL A 677 -3.12 8.36 -10.07
C VAL A 677 -4.18 9.45 -10.18
N ASN A 678 -5.22 9.17 -10.96
CA ASN A 678 -6.45 9.97 -11.01
C ASN A 678 -7.61 9.03 -10.68
N CYS A 679 -8.34 9.34 -9.61
CA CYS A 679 -9.42 8.47 -9.12
C CYS A 679 -10.64 9.31 -8.77
N ILE A 680 -11.82 8.71 -8.93
CA ILE A 680 -13.08 9.35 -8.60
C ILE A 680 -13.98 8.43 -7.80
N LYS A 681 -14.81 9.00 -6.94
CA LYS A 681 -15.80 8.25 -6.18
C LYS A 681 -17.08 9.05 -6.07
N ILE A 682 -18.20 8.43 -6.40
CA ILE A 682 -19.54 9.00 -6.31
C ILE A 682 -20.23 8.31 -5.16
N PHE A 683 -20.63 9.10 -4.17
CA PHE A 683 -21.38 8.60 -3.03
C PHE A 683 -22.84 9.00 -3.19
N ARG A 684 -23.74 8.05 -2.96
CA ARG A 684 -25.20 8.28 -2.99
C ARG A 684 -25.83 7.77 -1.71
N SER A 685 -26.83 8.48 -1.20
CA SER A 685 -27.65 7.96 -0.11
C SER A 685 -28.41 6.72 -0.57
N ALA A 686 -28.46 5.66 0.24
CA ALA A 686 -29.10 4.39 -0.12
C ALA A 686 -30.55 4.52 -0.59
N TYR A 687 -31.28 5.54 -0.11
CA TYR A 687 -32.67 5.83 -0.46
C TYR A 687 -32.82 7.09 -1.33
N ASP A 688 -31.72 7.68 -1.80
CA ASP A 688 -31.69 8.92 -2.61
C ASP A 688 -32.43 10.11 -1.96
N ILE A 689 -32.46 10.17 -0.62
CA ILE A 689 -33.17 11.22 0.14
C ILE A 689 -32.22 12.08 0.96
N LYS A 690 -31.32 11.45 1.74
CA LYS A 690 -30.48 12.19 2.68
C LYS A 690 -29.33 12.88 1.94
N PRO A 691 -29.05 14.18 2.18
CA PRO A 691 -27.81 14.79 1.73
C PRO A 691 -26.61 14.14 2.43
N LEU A 692 -25.43 14.32 1.84
CA LEU A 692 -24.18 13.74 2.31
C LEU A 692 -23.21 14.83 2.76
N SER A 693 -22.27 14.46 3.60
CA SER A 693 -21.15 15.32 3.96
C SER A 693 -19.84 14.55 4.07
N LEU A 694 -18.74 15.26 3.89
CA LEU A 694 -17.39 14.72 3.97
C LEU A 694 -16.54 15.58 4.91
N ARG A 695 -15.72 14.95 5.74
CA ARG A 695 -14.64 15.63 6.49
C ARG A 695 -13.41 14.74 6.62
N PHE A 696 -12.24 15.36 6.85
CA PHE A 696 -10.99 14.62 6.99
C PHE A 696 -10.71 14.24 8.45
N LEU A 697 -10.41 12.97 8.67
CA LEU A 697 -9.88 12.46 9.95
C LEU A 697 -8.34 12.49 9.96
N GLN A 698 -7.76 12.32 8.78
CA GLN A 698 -6.34 12.35 8.53
C GLN A 698 -6.07 12.99 7.16
N PHE A 699 -5.09 13.90 7.07
CA PHE A 699 -4.81 14.64 5.84
C PHE A 699 -3.35 15.07 5.71
N ASN A 700 -2.65 14.53 4.71
CA ASN A 700 -1.26 14.86 4.40
C ASN A 700 -0.95 14.61 2.92
N LEU A 701 -1.55 15.40 2.02
CA LEU A 701 -1.21 15.35 0.59
C LEU A 701 0.24 15.80 0.34
N PHE A 702 0.85 15.29 -0.72
CA PHE A 702 2.20 15.69 -1.11
C PHE A 702 2.19 17.11 -1.69
N SER A 703 3.03 18.00 -1.15
CA SER A 703 3.15 19.37 -1.67
C SER A 703 4.12 19.40 -2.85
N SER A 704 3.60 19.23 -4.07
CA SER A 704 4.37 19.45 -5.30
C SER A 704 4.47 20.96 -5.61
N SER A 705 5.00 21.76 -4.69
CA SER A 705 5.24 23.20 -4.86
C SER A 705 6.48 23.46 -5.73
N VAL A 706 6.49 22.91 -6.94
CA VAL A 706 7.41 23.30 -8.02
C VAL A 706 6.61 24.20 -8.95
N ALA A 707 7.22 25.28 -9.45
CA ALA A 707 6.56 26.31 -10.27
C ALA A 707 5.88 25.82 -11.57
N HIS A 708 5.94 24.52 -11.87
CA HIS A 708 5.74 23.98 -13.22
C HIS A 708 4.97 22.65 -13.27
N GLY A 709 4.20 22.28 -12.24
CA GLY A 709 3.35 21.07 -12.26
C GLY A 709 1.99 21.31 -11.62
N ILE A 710 0.98 20.52 -12.02
CA ILE A 710 -0.35 20.54 -11.39
C ILE A 710 -0.17 20.07 -9.93
N PRO A 711 -0.57 20.89 -8.93
CA PRO A 711 -0.48 20.48 -7.53
C PRO A 711 -1.41 19.31 -7.24
N ASP A 712 -1.07 18.47 -6.26
CA ASP A 712 -1.97 17.42 -5.80
C ASP A 712 -3.20 18.04 -5.14
N PHE A 713 -4.40 17.56 -5.50
CA PHE A 713 -5.65 18.12 -5.02
C PHE A 713 -6.77 17.08 -4.89
N LEU A 714 -7.72 17.40 -4.02
CA LEU A 714 -9.03 16.75 -3.94
C LEU A 714 -10.12 17.77 -4.28
N SER A 715 -10.96 17.48 -5.26
CA SER A 715 -12.13 18.32 -5.61
C SER A 715 -13.42 17.60 -5.24
N LEU A 716 -14.32 18.33 -4.59
CA LEU A 716 -15.61 17.83 -4.13
C LEU A 716 -16.72 18.45 -4.96
N TYR A 717 -17.69 17.64 -5.40
CA TYR A 717 -18.81 18.06 -6.25
C TYR A 717 -20.14 17.75 -5.59
N ASP A 718 -21.09 18.67 -5.70
CA ASP A 718 -22.48 18.53 -5.28
C ASP A 718 -23.25 17.84 -6.41
N GLY A 719 -23.48 16.53 -6.28
CA GLY A 719 -24.04 15.70 -7.35
C GLY A 719 -23.07 14.65 -7.92
N ASP A 720 -23.44 14.14 -9.09
CA ASP A 720 -22.66 13.21 -9.89
C ASP A 720 -21.64 13.97 -10.76
N ILE A 721 -20.35 13.67 -10.64
CA ILE A 721 -19.29 14.35 -11.38
C ILE A 721 -19.42 14.26 -12.90
N TYR A 722 -20.12 13.23 -13.41
CA TYR A 722 -20.35 13.06 -14.85
C TYR A 722 -21.47 13.95 -15.39
N ASN A 723 -22.28 14.54 -14.52
CA ASN A 723 -23.31 15.47 -14.93
C ASN A 723 -22.73 16.88 -15.11
N VAL A 724 -22.90 17.47 -16.29
CA VAL A 724 -22.39 18.80 -16.66
C VAL A 724 -22.91 19.91 -15.73
N SER A 725 -24.08 19.71 -15.09
CA SER A 725 -24.65 20.69 -14.15
C SER A 725 -24.06 20.64 -12.74
N SER A 726 -23.23 19.64 -12.41
CA SER A 726 -22.70 19.45 -11.05
C SER A 726 -21.72 20.57 -10.68
N GLN A 727 -21.94 21.16 -9.50
CA GLN A 727 -21.13 22.27 -9.01
C GLN A 727 -20.01 21.79 -8.10
N ILE A 728 -18.85 22.43 -8.18
CA ILE A 728 -17.74 22.19 -7.24
C ILE A 728 -18.11 22.83 -5.90
N ILE A 729 -18.10 22.03 -4.83
CA ILE A 729 -18.27 22.48 -3.44
C ILE A 729 -16.99 23.17 -2.97
N ASP A 730 -15.85 22.51 -3.15
CA ASP A 730 -14.54 23.03 -2.74
C ASP A 730 -13.39 22.22 -3.39
N THR A 731 -12.17 22.75 -3.31
CA THR A 731 -10.94 22.03 -3.68
C THR A 731 -9.91 22.17 -2.56
N VAL A 732 -9.34 21.04 -2.16
CA VAL A 732 -8.43 20.92 -1.02
C VAL A 732 -7.06 20.53 -1.52
N THR A 733 -6.04 21.27 -1.10
CA THR A 733 -4.63 21.04 -1.44
C THR A 733 -3.81 20.99 -0.15
N MET A 734 -2.53 20.65 -0.23
CA MET A 734 -1.66 20.66 0.96
C MET A 734 -1.53 22.07 1.59
N THR A 735 -1.65 23.13 0.79
CA THR A 735 -1.52 24.53 1.22
C THR A 735 -2.85 25.17 1.62
N SER A 736 -3.98 24.49 1.41
CA SER A 736 -5.30 25.05 1.72
C SER A 736 -5.60 25.03 3.23
N THR A 737 -6.36 26.02 3.71
CA THR A 737 -6.75 26.14 5.13
C THR A 737 -8.06 25.41 5.45
N ASN A 738 -8.79 24.95 4.44
CA ASN A 738 -10.10 24.31 4.53
C ASN A 738 -10.06 22.83 4.96
N GLN A 739 -8.92 22.30 5.42
CA GLN A 739 -8.75 20.89 5.80
C GLN A 739 -9.65 20.44 6.98
N LYS A 740 -10.15 21.39 7.79
CA LYS A 740 -11.04 21.13 8.94
C LYS A 740 -12.52 21.30 8.64
N LYS A 741 -12.87 21.78 7.45
CA LYS A 741 -14.24 22.12 7.07
C LYS A 741 -15.08 20.85 6.88
N LEU A 742 -16.34 20.90 7.28
CA LEU A 742 -17.35 19.91 6.92
C LEU A 742 -17.96 20.28 5.55
N PHE A 743 -17.64 19.51 4.52
CA PHE A 743 -18.16 19.73 3.17
C PHE A 743 -19.54 19.08 3.05
N ARG A 744 -20.57 19.83 2.64
CA ARG A 744 -21.96 19.36 2.57
C ARG A 744 -22.48 19.41 1.15
N SER A 745 -23.17 18.36 0.72
CA SER A 745 -23.97 18.38 -0.51
C SER A 745 -25.38 18.90 -0.24
N ARG A 746 -26.01 19.47 -1.27
CA ARG A 746 -27.45 19.78 -1.28
C ARG A 746 -28.25 18.63 -1.89
N LEU A 747 -27.62 17.92 -2.82
CA LEU A 747 -28.18 16.72 -3.44
C LEU A 747 -27.94 15.48 -2.55
N PRO A 748 -28.70 14.39 -2.74
CA PRO A 748 -28.49 13.12 -2.04
C PRO A 748 -27.23 12.36 -2.54
N SER A 749 -26.30 13.08 -3.15
CA SER A 749 -25.06 12.54 -3.71
C SER A 749 -23.93 13.56 -3.63
N ILE A 750 -22.72 13.09 -3.34
CA ILE A 750 -21.48 13.89 -3.34
C ILE A 750 -20.42 13.12 -4.13
N SER A 751 -19.69 13.79 -5.02
CA SER A 751 -18.58 13.17 -5.75
C SER A 751 -17.24 13.72 -5.31
N VAL A 752 -16.23 12.85 -5.27
CA VAL A 752 -14.87 13.14 -4.86
C VAL A 752 -13.94 12.82 -6.02
N LYS A 753 -13.11 13.78 -6.43
CA LYS A 753 -12.07 13.62 -7.44
C LYS A 753 -10.70 13.79 -6.80
N LEU A 754 -9.82 12.82 -6.98
CA LEU A 754 -8.42 12.88 -6.58
C LEU A 754 -7.51 13.00 -7.80
N PHE A 755 -6.61 13.96 -7.74
CA PHE A 755 -5.41 14.01 -8.58
C PHE A 755 -4.19 13.95 -7.66
N ALA A 756 -3.41 12.87 -7.76
CA ALA A 756 -2.22 12.67 -6.95
C ALA A 756 -1.03 12.30 -7.82
N ASN A 757 0.08 13.02 -7.63
CA ASN A 757 1.36 12.60 -8.17
C ASN A 757 1.94 11.43 -7.35
N GLY A 758 2.94 10.72 -7.87
CA GLY A 758 3.64 9.69 -7.09
C GLY A 758 4.42 10.30 -5.92
N ALA A 759 4.33 9.75 -4.72
CA ALA A 759 5.06 10.24 -3.54
C ALA A 759 5.31 9.13 -2.50
N SER A 760 5.98 9.48 -1.39
CA SER A 760 6.20 8.54 -0.28
C SER A 760 4.88 8.07 0.34
N SER A 761 4.91 6.85 0.86
CA SER A 761 3.81 6.16 1.54
C SER A 761 3.33 6.86 2.84
N ASP A 762 4.07 7.87 3.30
CA ASP A 762 3.74 8.72 4.46
C ASP A 762 2.69 9.80 4.13
N HIS A 763 2.39 9.98 2.84
CA HIS A 763 1.37 10.88 2.34
C HIS A 763 0.06 10.14 2.06
N GLY A 764 -1.05 10.87 2.18
CA GLY A 764 -2.40 10.31 1.99
C GLY A 764 -3.45 11.05 2.80
N PHE A 765 -4.65 10.48 2.83
CA PHE A 765 -5.74 10.97 3.68
C PHE A 765 -6.66 9.83 4.09
N ILE A 766 -7.39 10.05 5.19
CA ILE A 766 -8.58 9.28 5.57
C ILE A 766 -9.68 10.30 5.83
N ALA A 767 -10.80 10.13 5.16
CA ALA A 767 -11.99 10.96 5.28
C ALA A 767 -13.18 10.09 5.69
N GLU A 768 -14.12 10.67 6.43
CA GLU A 768 -15.42 10.07 6.62
C GLU A 768 -16.43 10.71 5.66
N VAL A 769 -17.30 9.88 5.10
CA VAL A 769 -18.48 10.31 4.34
C VAL A 769 -19.71 9.85 5.10
N VAL A 770 -20.56 10.79 5.48
CA VAL A 770 -21.72 10.55 6.35
C VAL A 770 -23.00 11.13 5.76
N THR A 771 -24.14 10.50 6.07
CA THR A 771 -25.45 11.07 5.76
C THR A 771 -25.84 12.17 6.75
N LEU A 772 -26.63 13.14 6.28
CA LEU A 772 -27.18 14.22 7.09
C LEU A 772 -28.69 14.01 7.30
N PRO A 773 -29.22 14.18 8.52
CA PRO A 773 -28.48 14.52 9.75
C PRO A 773 -27.59 13.38 10.24
N ILE A 774 -26.48 13.72 10.91
CA ILE A 774 -25.48 12.73 11.34
C ILE A 774 -26.04 11.85 12.45
N SER A 775 -25.98 10.54 12.22
CA SER A 775 -26.29 9.57 13.26
C SER A 775 -25.22 9.60 14.36
N ALA A 776 -25.65 9.83 15.61
CA ALA A 776 -24.77 9.75 16.79
C ALA A 776 -24.43 8.30 17.20
N ILE A 777 -24.84 7.32 16.39
CA ILE A 777 -24.58 5.90 16.61
C ILE A 777 -23.10 5.64 16.31
N ALA A 778 -22.43 4.84 17.16
CA ALA A 778 -20.98 4.56 17.22
C ALA A 778 -20.13 5.42 18.18
N PHE A 779 -20.67 6.50 18.77
CA PHE A 779 -19.92 7.29 19.76
C PHE A 779 -20.14 6.77 21.19
N SER A 780 -19.49 5.67 21.55
CA SER A 780 -19.48 5.21 22.94
C SER A 780 -18.43 5.96 23.76
N ARG A 781 -18.84 6.57 24.87
CA ARG A 781 -17.95 7.28 25.79
C ARG A 781 -17.16 6.36 26.71
N ASP A 782 -17.56 5.09 26.79
CA ASP A 782 -17.02 4.11 27.74
C ASP A 782 -15.98 3.17 27.11
N VAL A 783 -15.58 3.42 25.86
CA VAL A 783 -14.57 2.61 25.17
C VAL A 783 -13.21 2.82 25.81
N GLN A 784 -12.51 1.71 26.06
CA GLN A 784 -11.16 1.72 26.64
C GLN A 784 -10.18 0.97 25.73
N HIS A 785 -8.99 1.51 25.57
CA HIS A 785 -7.87 0.83 24.91
C HIS A 785 -6.80 0.51 25.96
N ASN A 786 -6.71 -0.77 26.30
CA ASN A 786 -5.88 -1.26 27.38
C ASN A 786 -4.72 -2.11 26.84
N VAL A 787 -3.49 -1.68 27.12
CA VAL A 787 -2.27 -2.45 26.86
C VAL A 787 -1.60 -2.74 28.19
N SER A 788 -1.60 -4.02 28.60
CA SER A 788 -1.12 -4.41 29.92
C SER A 788 -0.26 -5.67 29.94
N PHE A 789 0.67 -5.73 30.89
CA PHE A 789 1.52 -6.90 31.15
C PHE A 789 2.29 -7.42 29.93
N SER A 790 2.51 -6.60 28.90
CA SER A 790 3.10 -7.01 27.63
C SER A 790 4.59 -6.71 27.58
N VAL A 791 5.33 -7.52 26.83
CA VAL A 791 6.77 -7.38 26.58
C VAL A 791 6.98 -7.04 25.11
N ILE A 792 7.52 -5.86 24.84
CA ILE A 792 7.71 -5.33 23.50
C ILE A 792 9.19 -4.97 23.33
N ASN A 793 9.92 -5.75 22.55
CA ASN A 793 11.38 -5.67 22.48
C ASN A 793 11.95 -5.76 21.06
N ASN A 794 13.08 -5.07 20.84
CA ASN A 794 13.86 -5.11 19.60
C ASN A 794 13.07 -4.80 18.31
N ASN A 795 11.98 -4.04 18.40
CA ASN A 795 11.19 -3.63 17.25
C ASN A 795 11.82 -2.39 16.58
N THR A 796 11.88 -2.40 15.25
CA THR A 796 12.71 -1.43 14.51
C THR A 796 12.06 -0.06 14.40
N GLN A 797 10.74 0.04 14.19
CA GLN A 797 10.04 1.34 14.06
C GLN A 797 9.32 1.79 15.35
N GLY A 798 9.62 1.16 16.49
CA GLY A 798 9.11 1.56 17.80
C GLY A 798 8.37 0.43 18.52
N GLY A 799 8.08 0.64 19.80
CA GLY A 799 7.31 -0.29 20.62
C GLY A 799 5.81 -0.08 20.44
N ILE A 800 5.33 1.13 20.72
CA ILE A 800 3.92 1.51 20.55
C ILE A 800 3.83 2.80 19.75
N LEU A 801 2.94 2.81 18.75
CA LEU A 801 2.51 4.01 18.04
C LEU A 801 0.99 4.12 18.16
N TYR A 802 0.51 5.15 18.86
CA TYR A 802 -0.91 5.41 19.05
C TYR A 802 -1.29 6.76 18.45
N MET A 803 -2.22 6.78 17.50
CA MET A 803 -2.76 8.01 16.94
C MET A 803 -4.26 8.08 17.15
N GLY A 804 -4.77 9.21 17.62
CA GLY A 804 -6.19 9.41 17.90
C GLY A 804 -6.74 10.72 17.36
N ALA A 805 -7.80 10.66 16.56
CA ALA A 805 -8.54 11.83 16.09
C ALA A 805 -10.05 11.57 16.04
N GLY A 806 -10.82 12.54 16.52
CA GLY A 806 -12.27 12.48 16.62
C GLY A 806 -12.82 13.39 17.71
N GLU A 807 -14.14 13.45 17.81
CA GLU A 807 -14.86 14.26 18.81
C GLU A 807 -14.66 13.69 20.22
N VAL A 808 -14.81 12.38 20.37
CA VAL A 808 -14.60 11.65 21.64
C VAL A 808 -13.69 10.48 21.35
N ASN A 809 -12.51 10.47 21.97
CA ASN A 809 -11.56 9.36 21.86
C ASN A 809 -11.55 8.49 23.14
N PRO A 810 -11.29 7.17 23.01
CA PRO A 810 -11.29 6.19 24.12
C PRO A 810 -10.35 6.55 25.27
N ILE A 811 -10.66 6.03 26.47
CA ILE A 811 -9.71 6.07 27.60
C ILE A 811 -8.53 5.15 27.28
N ILE A 812 -7.31 5.66 27.41
CA ILE A 812 -6.11 4.91 27.08
C ILE A 812 -5.38 4.51 28.36
N THR A 813 -5.14 3.22 28.54
CA THR A 813 -4.37 2.68 29.67
C THR A 813 -3.20 1.86 29.17
N ILE A 814 -1.98 2.31 29.45
CA ILE A 814 -0.75 1.55 29.24
C ILE A 814 -0.12 1.27 30.59
N GLU A 815 -0.21 0.02 31.05
CA GLU A 815 0.26 -0.35 32.38
C GLU A 815 1.07 -1.64 32.47
N ARG A 816 2.10 -1.63 33.32
CA ARG A 816 2.90 -2.84 33.64
C ARG A 816 3.53 -3.50 32.41
N ASN A 817 3.90 -2.72 31.39
CA ASN A 817 4.56 -3.22 30.18
C ASN A 817 6.09 -3.04 30.26
N GLN A 818 6.81 -3.82 29.45
CA GLN A 818 8.26 -3.71 29.29
C GLN A 818 8.61 -3.34 27.84
N PHE A 819 9.30 -2.23 27.66
CA PHE A 819 9.81 -1.75 26.37
C PHE A 819 11.34 -1.81 26.38
N LYS A 820 11.92 -2.74 25.61
CA LYS A 820 13.37 -3.01 25.64
C LYS A 820 14.00 -2.97 24.26
N GLY A 821 15.00 -2.12 24.04
CA GLY A 821 15.77 -2.13 22.78
C GLY A 821 14.97 -1.78 21.52
N ASN A 822 13.83 -1.10 21.65
CA ASN A 822 13.04 -0.63 20.50
C ASN A 822 13.65 0.65 19.93
N CYS A 823 13.38 0.88 18.64
CA CYS A 823 14.01 1.93 17.83
C CYS A 823 15.50 1.69 17.60
N ARG A 824 16.03 2.15 16.47
CA ARG A 824 17.45 2.05 16.11
C ARG A 824 18.02 3.41 15.75
N GLN A 825 19.18 3.70 16.32
CA GLN A 825 20.04 4.79 15.89
C GLN A 825 20.71 4.38 14.58
N LEU A 826 20.55 5.19 13.53
CA LEU A 826 21.24 5.01 12.26
C LEU A 826 22.47 5.93 12.26
N TYR A 827 22.54 6.90 11.34
CA TYR A 827 23.65 7.83 11.20
C TYR A 827 23.30 9.24 11.71
N GLY A 828 24.20 9.86 12.50
CA GLY A 828 23.99 11.23 12.98
C GLY A 828 22.65 11.39 13.71
N ASN A 829 21.81 12.32 13.25
CA ASN A 829 20.46 12.52 13.80
C ASN A 829 19.39 11.57 13.22
N PHE A 830 19.73 10.64 12.32
CA PHE A 830 18.77 9.71 11.74
C PHE A 830 18.46 8.56 12.71
N THR A 831 17.18 8.37 12.95
CA THR A 831 16.62 7.31 13.79
C THR A 831 15.45 6.69 13.07
N THR A 832 15.17 5.42 13.34
CA THR A 832 14.02 4.71 12.74
C THR A 832 12.68 5.12 13.33
N CYS A 833 12.68 5.77 14.50
CA CYS A 833 11.49 6.31 15.18
C CYS A 833 11.90 7.41 16.15
N ARG A 834 10.93 8.29 16.49
CA ARG A 834 11.14 9.41 17.42
C ARG A 834 11.31 8.97 18.87
N SER A 835 10.57 7.93 19.28
CA SER A 835 10.63 7.37 20.63
C SER A 835 10.09 5.93 20.64
N ALA A 836 10.38 5.17 21.70
CA ALA A 836 9.89 3.81 21.85
C ALA A 836 8.36 3.75 21.99
N VAL A 837 7.75 4.75 22.63
CA VAL A 837 6.30 4.89 22.78
C VAL A 837 5.91 6.28 22.29
N GLU A 838 5.28 6.36 21.13
CA GLU A 838 4.79 7.61 20.54
C GLU A 838 3.26 7.65 20.54
N MET A 839 2.70 8.76 21.05
CA MET A 839 1.26 9.01 21.07
C MET A 839 0.95 10.43 20.56
N ASP A 840 0.10 10.53 19.54
CA ASP A 840 -0.51 11.80 19.08
C ASP A 840 -2.03 11.67 19.23
N ILE A 841 -2.57 12.21 20.30
CA ILE A 841 -3.96 12.03 20.71
C ILE A 841 -4.71 13.35 20.75
N GLN A 842 -6.01 13.32 20.48
CA GLN A 842 -6.85 14.51 20.52
C GLN A 842 -8.15 14.19 21.24
N ASN A 843 -8.72 15.15 21.98
CA ASN A 843 -10.01 15.01 22.67
C ASN A 843 -10.19 13.66 23.41
N THR A 844 -9.10 13.16 24.01
CA THR A 844 -9.09 11.88 24.73
C THR A 844 -9.45 12.16 26.20
N GLN A 845 -10.35 11.37 26.79
CA GLN A 845 -10.87 11.66 28.12
C GLN A 845 -9.79 11.61 29.20
N THR A 846 -8.99 10.55 29.23
CA THR A 846 -7.89 10.38 30.18
C THR A 846 -6.85 9.42 29.61
N LEU A 847 -5.56 9.70 29.87
CA LEU A 847 -4.44 8.83 29.54
C LEU A 847 -3.71 8.40 30.82
N PHE A 848 -3.66 7.09 31.06
CA PHE A 848 -2.91 6.47 32.15
C PHE A 848 -1.67 5.76 31.61
N PHE A 849 -0.48 6.27 31.93
CA PHE A 849 0.79 5.62 31.63
C PHE A 849 1.49 5.26 32.95
N ARG A 850 1.34 4.02 33.41
CA ARG A 850 1.76 3.65 34.78
C ARG A 850 2.49 2.32 34.92
N SER A 851 3.45 2.29 35.84
CA SER A 851 4.20 1.06 36.18
C SER A 851 4.90 0.40 35.00
N ASN A 852 5.28 1.16 33.96
CA ASN A 852 5.99 0.63 32.80
C ASN A 852 7.51 0.71 32.97
N LEU A 853 8.22 -0.21 32.32
CA LEU A 853 9.68 -0.22 32.20
C LEU A 853 10.07 0.17 30.77
N LEU A 854 10.87 1.23 30.62
CA LEU A 854 11.46 1.63 29.35
C LEU A 854 12.98 1.59 29.47
N GLU A 855 13.59 0.56 28.88
CA GLU A 855 15.02 0.28 28.99
C GLU A 855 15.71 0.16 27.62
N GLN A 856 16.89 0.77 27.47
CA GLN A 856 17.77 0.59 26.30
C GLN A 856 17.14 0.94 24.94
N ASN A 857 16.11 1.79 24.91
CA ASN A 857 15.47 2.19 23.66
C ASN A 857 16.16 3.42 23.05
N GLN A 858 16.00 3.64 21.74
CA GLN A 858 16.33 4.92 21.12
C GLN A 858 15.19 5.92 21.38
N GLY A 859 15.37 6.82 22.35
CA GLY A 859 14.30 7.61 22.96
C GLY A 859 13.49 6.84 24.00
N GLY A 860 12.51 7.50 24.64
CA GLY A 860 11.69 6.89 25.69
C GLY A 860 10.20 7.01 25.41
N LEU A 861 9.63 8.17 25.70
CA LEU A 861 8.19 8.43 25.65
C LEU A 861 7.92 9.78 24.97
N TYR A 862 7.08 9.79 23.96
CA TYR A 862 6.58 11.00 23.31
C TYR A 862 5.05 11.02 23.38
N ILE A 863 4.49 12.05 24.02
CA ILE A 863 3.05 12.28 24.06
C ILE A 863 2.77 13.70 23.59
N LYS A 864 1.90 13.82 22.60
CA LYS A 864 1.31 15.08 22.15
C LYS A 864 -0.21 14.96 22.29
N ALA A 865 -0.83 15.94 22.96
CA ALA A 865 -2.28 16.01 23.08
C ALA A 865 -2.85 17.35 22.59
N ASP A 866 -4.03 17.35 21.97
CA ASP A 866 -4.79 18.57 21.64
C ASP A 866 -6.24 18.44 22.14
N SER A 867 -6.77 19.49 22.78
CA SER A 867 -8.15 19.51 23.27
C SER A 867 -8.81 20.84 22.94
N ARG A 868 -9.67 20.84 21.91
CA ARG A 868 -10.35 22.06 21.42
C ARG A 868 -11.87 21.98 21.37
N GLY A 869 -12.47 20.84 21.73
CA GLY A 869 -13.91 20.60 21.59
C GLY A 869 -14.68 20.24 22.87
N LEU A 870 -14.01 20.05 24.01
CA LEU A 870 -14.64 19.53 25.22
C LEU A 870 -15.35 20.63 26.02
N TYR A 871 -16.49 21.13 25.53
CA TYR A 871 -17.40 21.95 26.35
C TYR A 871 -18.21 21.00 27.24
N VAL A 872 -17.68 20.69 28.43
CA VAL A 872 -18.47 20.04 29.48
C VAL A 872 -19.12 21.15 30.30
N GLU A 873 -20.44 21.30 30.21
CA GLU A 873 -21.22 22.14 31.13
C GLU A 873 -20.80 21.83 32.57
N GLY A 874 -20.20 22.81 33.25
CA GLY A 874 -19.87 22.73 34.68
C GLY A 874 -18.38 22.65 35.05
N ARG A 875 -17.45 22.44 34.11
CA ARG A 875 -16.00 22.67 34.34
C ARG A 875 -15.43 23.51 33.21
N GLN A 876 -14.97 24.72 33.51
CA GLN A 876 -14.04 25.43 32.61
C GLN A 876 -12.78 24.58 32.48
N SER A 877 -12.71 23.69 31.48
CA SER A 877 -11.52 22.88 31.24
C SER A 877 -10.43 23.76 30.64
N SER A 878 -9.27 23.72 31.28
CA SER A 878 -7.99 24.14 30.69
C SER A 878 -7.88 23.62 29.24
N PRO A 879 -7.25 24.35 28.30
CA PRO A 879 -7.06 23.90 26.92
C PRO A 879 -6.11 22.69 26.79
N TYR A 880 -5.64 22.12 27.91
CA TYR A 880 -4.70 21.01 27.97
C TYR A 880 -5.37 19.73 28.48
N GLN A 881 -5.06 18.62 27.83
CA GLN A 881 -5.53 17.30 28.24
C GLN A 881 -4.72 16.77 29.44
N GLU A 882 -5.39 16.17 30.41
CA GLU A 882 -4.74 15.60 31.59
C GLU A 882 -4.10 14.23 31.28
N VAL A 883 -2.82 14.08 31.64
CA VAL A 883 -2.04 12.87 31.45
C VAL A 883 -1.41 12.44 32.77
N THR A 884 -1.68 11.22 33.20
CA THR A 884 -1.11 10.65 34.42
C THR A 884 0.07 9.74 34.09
N ILE A 885 1.26 10.13 34.51
CA ILE A 885 2.50 9.36 34.35
C ILE A 885 2.97 8.94 35.75
N TYR A 886 2.76 7.67 36.09
CA TYR A 886 2.87 7.20 37.48
C TYR A 886 3.71 5.94 37.65
N ARG A 887 4.73 5.97 38.53
CA ARG A 887 5.56 4.78 38.86
C ARG A 887 6.26 4.13 37.67
N ASN A 888 6.68 4.90 36.66
CA ASN A 888 7.42 4.35 35.53
C ASN A 888 8.94 4.37 35.78
N TYR A 889 9.65 3.44 35.14
CA TYR A 889 11.10 3.31 35.22
C TYR A 889 11.71 3.53 33.84
N PHE A 890 12.40 4.66 33.65
CA PHE A 890 13.10 5.03 32.42
C PHE A 890 14.59 4.90 32.66
N THR A 891 15.25 3.94 31.98
CA THR A 891 16.69 3.72 32.17
C THR A 891 17.44 3.39 30.90
N ARG A 892 18.69 3.85 30.78
CA ARG A 892 19.60 3.48 29.68
C ARG A 892 19.04 3.77 28.29
N ASN A 893 18.03 4.62 28.16
CA ASN A 893 17.54 5.05 26.87
C ASN A 893 18.56 6.04 26.26
N ASN A 894 18.75 5.96 24.95
CA ASN A 894 19.75 6.71 24.23
C ASN A 894 19.09 7.56 23.14
N ALA A 895 19.22 8.86 23.23
CA ALA A 895 18.59 9.82 22.33
C ALA A 895 19.53 11.01 22.10
N ARG A 896 20.76 10.78 21.66
CA ARG A 896 21.81 11.83 21.62
C ARG A 896 21.39 13.16 20.96
N TYR A 897 20.53 13.11 19.96
CA TYR A 897 20.05 14.27 19.18
C TYR A 897 18.59 14.66 19.48
N HIS A 898 17.96 13.99 20.45
CA HIS A 898 16.54 14.17 20.79
C HIS A 898 16.33 14.14 22.31
N ASN A 899 15.10 14.36 22.76
CA ASN A 899 14.72 14.28 24.16
C ASN A 899 14.22 12.87 24.50
N ASN A 900 14.50 12.39 25.72
CA ASN A 900 14.08 11.04 26.12
C ASN A 900 12.59 10.96 26.43
N ILE A 901 12.06 11.94 27.17
CA ILE A 901 10.64 12.06 27.50
C ILE A 901 10.16 13.42 27.01
N VAL A 902 9.11 13.44 26.19
CA VAL A 902 8.53 14.64 25.60
C VAL A 902 7.03 14.64 25.83
N LEU A 903 6.55 15.68 26.50
CA LEU A 903 5.14 15.92 26.82
C LEU A 903 4.75 17.26 26.23
N LYS A 904 3.97 17.24 25.15
CA LYS A 904 3.56 18.44 24.42
C LYS A 904 2.08 18.71 24.59
N GLN A 905 1.75 19.95 24.95
CA GLN A 905 0.36 20.44 25.06
C GLN A 905 -0.51 19.61 26.03
N VAL A 906 0.09 19.13 27.12
CA VAL A 906 -0.58 18.33 28.16
C VAL A 906 -0.47 18.98 29.54
N LEU A 907 -1.45 18.70 30.39
CA LEU A 907 -1.35 18.88 31.83
C LEU A 907 -0.88 17.55 32.42
N SER A 908 0.39 17.46 32.80
CA SER A 908 0.99 16.21 33.28
C SER A 908 1.02 16.13 34.80
N ASN A 909 0.55 15.00 35.31
CA ASN A 909 0.82 14.53 36.66
C ASN A 909 1.95 13.49 36.58
N PHE A 910 3.18 13.96 36.78
CA PHE A 910 4.39 13.14 36.70
C PHE A 910 4.83 12.80 38.13
N THR A 911 4.44 11.62 38.62
CA THR A 911 4.58 11.27 40.05
C THR A 911 5.17 9.87 40.28
N TYR A 912 6.09 9.75 41.25
CA TYR A 912 6.84 8.52 41.57
C TYR A 912 7.60 7.88 40.41
N ASN A 913 8.04 8.65 39.41
CA ASN A 913 8.81 8.10 38.29
C ASN A 913 10.32 8.08 38.60
N TYR A 914 11.01 7.11 38.02
CA TYR A 914 12.44 6.93 38.14
C TYR A 914 13.12 7.10 36.78
N VAL A 915 13.93 8.14 36.62
CA VAL A 915 14.61 8.52 35.37
C VAL A 915 16.11 8.52 35.61
N LYS A 916 16.80 7.44 35.24
CA LYS A 916 18.22 7.24 35.56
C LYS A 916 19.03 6.72 34.37
N GLN A 917 20.24 7.27 34.19
CA GLN A 917 21.19 6.81 33.15
C GLN A 917 20.62 6.90 31.73
N ASN A 918 19.77 7.89 31.45
CA ASN A 918 19.33 8.15 30.09
C ASN A 918 20.24 9.20 29.45
N ILE A 919 20.58 9.01 28.18
CA ILE A 919 21.41 9.93 27.39
C ILE A 919 20.47 10.65 26.45
N GLY A 920 20.36 11.97 26.54
CA GLY A 920 19.50 12.77 25.67
C GLY A 920 19.92 14.23 25.64
N GLN A 921 19.35 15.03 24.74
CA GLN A 921 19.50 16.49 24.81
C GLN A 921 18.87 17.02 26.12
N GLN A 922 17.66 16.56 26.41
CA GLN A 922 16.99 16.67 27.71
C GLN A 922 16.39 15.32 28.12
N ASN A 923 16.24 15.09 29.42
CA ASN A 923 15.58 13.86 29.90
C ASN A 923 14.06 14.00 29.92
N LEU A 924 13.55 15.15 30.33
CA LEU A 924 12.13 15.46 30.32
C LEU A 924 11.89 16.86 29.75
N GLU A 925 11.15 16.93 28.66
CA GLU A 925 10.63 18.18 28.10
C GLU A 925 9.12 18.22 28.28
N VAL A 926 8.63 19.24 29.01
CA VAL A 926 7.20 19.55 29.06
C VAL A 926 7.01 20.92 28.44
N SER A 927 6.69 20.95 27.15
CA SER A 927 6.62 22.18 26.36
C SER A 927 5.20 22.54 25.90
N GLY A 928 4.96 23.85 25.86
CA GLY A 928 3.81 24.46 25.22
C GLY A 928 4.13 24.75 23.76
N PHE A 929 4.08 26.03 23.36
CA PHE A 929 4.38 26.45 21.99
C PHE A 929 5.85 26.85 21.76
N ASP A 930 6.63 27.11 22.82
CA ASP A 930 8.02 27.60 22.71
C ASP A 930 9.09 26.50 22.89
N LYS A 931 10.23 26.65 22.20
CA LYS A 931 11.38 25.74 22.27
C LYS A 931 12.53 26.37 23.08
N PRO A 932 13.15 25.64 24.03
CA PRO A 932 14.37 26.10 24.72
C PRO A 932 15.66 25.75 23.94
N GLU A 933 16.73 26.54 24.13
CA GLU A 933 18.02 26.38 23.46
C GLU A 933 19.13 25.73 24.33
N SER A 934 18.83 25.23 25.54
CA SER A 934 19.84 24.73 26.49
C SER A 934 19.65 23.26 26.90
N LYS A 935 20.75 22.56 27.24
CA LYS A 935 20.73 21.20 27.82
C LYS A 935 20.28 21.25 29.28
N SER A 936 19.34 20.39 29.66
CA SER A 936 18.88 20.28 31.05
C SER A 936 18.24 18.92 31.35
N THR A 937 18.10 18.59 32.63
CA THR A 937 17.35 17.38 33.04
C THR A 937 15.86 17.55 32.80
N ILE A 938 15.28 18.68 33.22
CA ILE A 938 13.86 19.01 33.04
C ILE A 938 13.71 20.37 32.38
N VAL A 939 12.86 20.44 31.35
CA VAL A 939 12.32 21.71 30.82
C VAL A 939 10.86 21.80 31.22
N ALA A 940 10.53 22.82 32.01
CA ALA A 940 9.16 23.17 32.38
C ALA A 940 8.73 24.43 31.59
N GLY A 941 8.08 24.20 30.45
CA GLY A 941 7.63 25.24 29.53
C GLY A 941 6.18 25.71 29.73
N THR A 942 5.38 25.03 30.57
CA THR A 942 3.96 25.35 30.80
C THR A 942 3.61 25.33 32.29
N ALA A 943 2.60 26.13 32.68
CA ALA A 943 2.09 26.15 34.05
C ALA A 943 1.12 24.97 34.30
N GLY A 944 0.94 24.60 35.58
CA GLY A 944 0.01 23.53 36.01
C GLY A 944 0.62 22.12 36.03
N GLN A 945 1.91 21.96 35.73
CA GLN A 945 2.58 20.67 35.77
C GLN A 945 2.86 20.23 37.21
N HIS A 946 2.57 18.96 37.53
CA HIS A 946 2.83 18.39 38.84
C HIS A 946 3.99 17.40 38.77
N TYR A 947 5.05 17.67 39.55
CA TYR A 947 6.20 16.78 39.73
C TYR A 947 6.32 16.39 41.19
N VAL A 948 5.88 15.17 41.56
CA VAL A 948 5.86 14.72 42.96
C VAL A 948 6.67 13.44 43.13
N ASP A 949 7.59 13.42 44.09
CA ASP A 949 8.38 12.24 44.50
C ASP A 949 9.09 11.50 43.35
N ASN A 950 9.62 12.24 42.36
CA ASN A 950 10.37 11.67 41.24
C ASN A 950 11.88 11.61 41.55
N ILE A 951 12.55 10.62 40.98
CA ILE A 951 14.02 10.50 41.05
C ILE A 951 14.61 10.73 39.66
N PHE A 952 15.35 11.81 39.51
CA PHE A 952 16.15 12.10 38.32
C PHE A 952 17.63 11.91 38.66
N PHE A 953 18.36 11.17 37.83
CA PHE A 953 19.80 10.98 37.98
C PHE A 953 20.49 11.05 36.63
N ASN A 954 21.08 12.22 36.34
CA ASN A 954 21.90 12.46 35.17
C ASN A 954 23.06 13.44 35.47
N PRO A 955 24.30 12.95 35.67
CA PRO A 955 25.42 13.82 36.01
C PRO A 955 25.93 14.71 34.86
N ASP A 956 25.47 14.45 33.62
CA ASP A 956 26.05 15.06 32.40
C ASP A 956 25.28 16.31 31.89
N ASN A 957 24.33 16.83 32.66
CA ASN A 957 23.50 17.98 32.28
C ASN A 957 23.97 19.29 32.92
N ASP A 958 23.93 20.39 32.17
CA ASP A 958 24.36 21.73 32.63
C ASP A 958 23.43 22.31 33.71
N TYR A 959 22.13 22.00 33.62
CA TYR A 959 21.08 22.46 34.53
C TYR A 959 20.12 21.33 34.89
N GLU A 960 19.65 21.28 36.13
CA GLU A 960 18.66 20.27 36.53
C GLU A 960 17.24 20.65 36.09
N ILE A 961 16.88 21.94 36.14
CA ILE A 961 15.58 22.43 35.65
C ILE A 961 15.73 23.77 34.93
N ILE A 962 15.02 23.93 33.82
CA ILE A 962 14.90 25.18 33.05
C ILE A 962 13.43 25.54 32.89
N THR A 963 13.07 26.79 33.17
CA THR A 963 11.73 27.36 32.93
C THR A 963 11.78 28.35 31.76
N VAL A 964 10.89 28.20 30.79
CA VAL A 964 10.98 28.92 29.49
C VAL A 964 10.33 30.33 29.53
N ASN A 965 9.68 30.70 30.63
CA ASN A 965 8.97 31.98 30.73
C ASN A 965 9.94 33.12 31.11
N ARG A 966 10.32 33.98 30.14
CA ARG A 966 10.96 35.27 30.45
C ARG A 966 9.92 36.18 31.06
N SER A 967 9.95 36.37 32.38
CA SER A 967 9.19 37.44 33.03
C SER A 967 9.60 38.78 32.42
N LEU A 968 8.69 39.42 31.68
CA LEU A 968 8.78 40.82 31.29
C LEU A 968 8.82 41.65 32.58
N LEU A 969 10.02 42.03 33.01
CA LEU A 969 10.20 43.13 33.95
C LEU A 969 9.80 44.41 33.22
N THR A 970 8.53 44.79 33.30
CA THR A 970 8.12 46.19 33.11
C THR A 970 8.89 47.00 34.14
N ARG A 971 9.97 47.66 33.71
CA ARG A 971 10.52 48.79 34.46
C ARG A 971 9.43 49.85 34.52
N LEU A 972 8.95 50.11 35.73
CA LEU A 972 8.29 51.36 36.06
C LEU A 972 9.36 52.45 36.01
N GLU A 973 9.37 53.25 34.94
CA GLU A 973 9.80 54.65 34.93
C GLU A 973 8.75 55.49 34.22
#